data_AF-A0A4P6PYD3-F1
#
_entry.id   AF-A0A4P6PYD3-F1
#
_cell.length_a   1.000
_cell.length_b   1.000
_cell.length_c   1.000
_cell.angle_alpha   90.00
_cell.angle_beta   90.00
_cell.angle_gamma   90.00
#
_symmetry.space_group_name_H-M   'P 1'
#
loop_
_entity.id
_entity.type
_entity.pdbx_description
1 polymer ?
#
loop_
_entity_poly.entity_id
_entity_poly.type
_entity_poly.pdbx_seq_one_letter_code
_entity_poly.pdbx_strand_id
1 'polypeptide(L)'
;MVYLGTDAPDYSAVPDLRLVPAAVGTWGCTAVLLGAGPGVAFAAAGVLALGAGAVWTLTRRWSSGGVAAVVVAVLVCMAAGALATGGRLAAVAGSPVPELAREREYAEVELVVTADPRHRSGPPAPGRARLVIEARAEAVRARGLSADSGASGNGGRVRTRVPVVVLASGESWRRLLPSQRVHASGTLFPADGGLVGGLLVVRGPPTSVRPPSPWQEWAGGARDRLREASAGLPEPAAALLPALVVGDTSGLRPPTVAAFEDSGLTHLLAVSGSNLAIMTGVALAVCRGLGRPGWTAAVAGAVTIGVFVLLARAEPSVLRAAFMASIALAALALGRRRVGLTALAASVLGLLLFAPGLARSFGFALSALATGGIMVLTPRWRECRPAYVPRWIAEAVAVALAAHVACLPLLVVLSAEVNWVAVPANVLAAPAVPVATIGGFAVAGIAQVWPPLAAAAAWIPGAAVLWIGAVAGTASRLPGRALPWPDTLAGAAAVAAVLVVLLVLRGRVRRVVCAVGLAAALTALTVHWVAPAWPPAGWAMVACRVGQGDALVLRAGAQRAIVVDTGPDPVAVSRCLTELRIDAIALLVITHGDIDHAGGTAGALSGRTVGAVLLPPRFDHPPTARLLRSADVPVRTAVSGQRWNLAPWTLDVLWPRRDSPGGNDGSVVLLARRSPTAQDGASPMRVLLTGDIEEPAQRALLRSTHAVRGVDVLKVPHHGAGSQEPAFIAATRPSVTLTSVGADNAYGHPEPATWSLLQSVSAANYRTDLHGDIAVVPGPANPAVVCRDPGPRRTPRRRRRPSPPRPARRLPRRTVCTAWHAAAMASTSAPPLSVVVGDEELLVDRAVAGIVAAARADDPGVDVHDLMPSEVTAGRLAEVTSPSLFGERRVVVLRSAQDLTKDPAAAVTSLLQDLADDVVLVLVHAGGAKGKTLLEAAVKAGAHRVDCAKPTKANERLQFIKGEFSRGGRQVTGDAAQALLDAVGNDLRELAAACTQLMSDTEGRVDAAAVARYHSGKAEASGFTVADRAVEGRLPEALEQLRWCLAVGTAPVLINSALAGAVRGLAVVAQPQRGAADADLAKRAKIPPWKLKTLRQQARGWSPQGVARAMAVVAETDALIKGAGRDPAYALERAVIEIASARGRN
;
A
#
# COMPACT_ATOMS: atom_id res chain seq x y z
N MET A 1 5.87 -8.41 40.81
CA MET A 1 4.78 -7.83 41.63
C MET A 1 4.77 -8.34 43.08
N VAL A 2 5.75 -9.12 43.54
CA VAL A 2 5.74 -9.74 44.89
C VAL A 2 6.28 -8.85 46.02
N TYR A 3 6.95 -7.73 45.70
CA TYR A 3 7.64 -6.92 46.72
C TYR A 3 6.81 -5.82 47.40
N LEU A 4 5.48 -5.75 47.16
CA LEU A 4 4.64 -4.67 47.70
C LEU A 4 3.87 -5.01 48.99
N GLY A 5 4.15 -6.13 49.65
CA GLY A 5 3.64 -6.38 51.01
C GLY A 5 2.11 -6.33 51.15
N THR A 6 1.36 -6.49 50.06
CA THR A 6 0.00 -7.00 50.12
C THR A 6 0.14 -8.50 50.12
N ASP A 7 -0.33 -9.16 51.17
CA ASP A 7 -0.51 -10.60 51.23
C ASP A 7 -0.86 -11.11 49.83
N ALA A 8 -0.07 -12.07 49.31
CA ALA A 8 -0.40 -12.75 48.07
C ALA A 8 -1.91 -13.07 48.12
N PRO A 9 -2.72 -12.70 47.10
CA PRO A 9 -4.14 -12.92 47.16
C PRO A 9 -4.37 -14.35 47.63
N ASP A 10 -5.16 -14.57 48.67
CA ASP A 10 -5.56 -15.92 49.01
C ASP A 10 -6.42 -16.43 47.84
N TYR A 11 -5.81 -17.21 46.95
CA TYR A 11 -6.39 -17.67 45.69
C TYR A 11 -7.37 -18.84 45.88
N SER A 12 -7.67 -19.20 47.14
CA SER A 12 -8.68 -20.19 47.50
C SER A 12 -10.12 -19.69 47.31
N ALA A 13 -10.34 -18.37 47.25
CA ALA A 13 -11.67 -17.78 47.05
C ALA A 13 -12.06 -17.67 45.57
N VAL A 14 -13.28 -18.10 45.24
CA VAL A 14 -13.85 -18.04 43.89
C VAL A 14 -13.90 -16.57 43.41
N PRO A 15 -13.35 -16.25 42.22
CA PRO A 15 -13.39 -14.88 41.70
C PRO A 15 -14.83 -14.42 41.44
N ASP A 16 -15.14 -13.17 41.82
CA ASP A 16 -16.43 -12.55 41.49
C ASP A 16 -16.48 -12.21 40.00
N LEU A 17 -17.29 -12.96 39.25
CA LEU A 17 -17.45 -12.81 37.81
C LEU A 17 -18.73 -12.05 37.42
N ARG A 18 -19.51 -11.54 38.38
CA ARG A 18 -20.86 -10.98 38.11
C ARG A 18 -20.86 -9.81 37.12
N LEU A 19 -19.80 -8.98 37.12
CA LEU A 19 -19.66 -7.83 36.23
C LEU A 19 -19.03 -8.16 34.87
N VAL A 20 -18.43 -9.35 34.70
CA VAL A 20 -17.75 -9.74 33.46
C VAL A 20 -18.74 -9.88 32.28
N PRO A 21 -19.89 -10.56 32.41
CA PRO A 21 -20.89 -10.62 31.33
C PRO A 21 -21.38 -9.24 30.91
N ALA A 22 -21.57 -8.31 31.86
CA ALA A 22 -22.03 -6.96 31.57
C ALA A 22 -20.97 -6.20 30.76
N ALA A 23 -19.69 -6.30 31.14
CA ALA A 23 -18.59 -5.70 30.40
C ALA A 23 -18.44 -6.26 28.97
N VAL A 24 -18.47 -7.59 28.82
CA VAL A 24 -18.36 -8.26 27.50
C VAL A 24 -19.57 -7.94 26.62
N GLY A 25 -20.78 -8.00 27.17
CA GLY A 25 -22.02 -7.67 26.45
C GLY A 25 -22.03 -6.21 25.99
N THR A 26 -21.66 -5.28 26.86
CA THR A 26 -21.57 -3.84 26.52
C THR A 26 -20.50 -3.60 25.46
N TRP A 27 -19.33 -4.25 25.57
CA TRP A 27 -18.28 -4.16 24.56
C TRP A 27 -18.76 -4.64 23.19
N GLY A 28 -19.31 -5.85 23.11
CA GLY A 28 -19.83 -6.41 21.85
C GLY A 28 -20.92 -5.51 21.25
N CYS A 29 -21.86 -5.04 22.08
CA CYS A 29 -22.92 -4.13 21.66
C CYS A 29 -22.36 -2.82 21.09
N THR A 30 -21.49 -2.13 21.82
CA THR A 30 -20.84 -0.89 21.36
C THR A 30 -20.03 -1.14 20.09
N ALA A 31 -19.23 -2.20 20.02
CA ALA A 31 -18.42 -2.53 18.86
C ALA A 31 -19.26 -2.76 17.58
N VAL A 32 -20.46 -3.34 17.70
CA VAL A 32 -21.39 -3.50 16.58
C VAL A 32 -22.06 -2.17 16.23
N LEU A 33 -22.61 -1.46 17.22
CA LEU A 33 -23.38 -0.22 17.02
C LEU A 33 -22.55 0.94 16.45
N LEU A 34 -21.23 0.98 16.67
CA LEU A 34 -20.34 1.97 16.05
C LEU A 34 -20.31 1.95 14.52
N GLY A 35 -20.83 0.89 13.90
CA GLY A 35 -20.95 0.74 12.44
C GLY A 35 -22.38 0.95 11.96
N ALA A 36 -23.29 1.17 12.90
CA ALA A 36 -24.68 1.48 12.64
C ALA A 36 -24.88 3.01 12.74
N GLY A 37 -25.96 3.52 12.15
CA GLY A 37 -26.36 4.92 12.32
C GLY A 37 -26.86 5.21 13.75
N PRO A 38 -26.92 6.49 14.15
CA PRO A 38 -27.38 6.90 15.48
C PRO A 38 -28.79 6.38 15.82
N GLY A 39 -29.70 6.37 14.84
CA GLY A 39 -31.07 5.85 15.03
C GLY A 39 -31.11 4.38 15.45
N VAL A 40 -30.25 3.53 14.87
CA VAL A 40 -30.15 2.10 15.23
C VAL A 40 -29.63 1.94 16.66
N ALA A 41 -28.66 2.76 17.07
CA ALA A 41 -28.12 2.73 18.42
C ALA A 41 -29.17 3.14 19.48
N PHE A 42 -29.96 4.20 19.22
CA PHE A 42 -31.05 4.58 20.11
C PHE A 42 -32.18 3.53 20.16
N ALA A 43 -32.54 2.94 19.02
CA ALA A 43 -33.52 1.86 18.97
C ALA A 43 -33.05 0.64 19.77
N ALA A 44 -31.78 0.24 19.61
CA ALA A 44 -31.18 -0.84 20.38
C ALA A 44 -31.19 -0.54 21.89
N ALA A 45 -30.87 0.70 22.30
CA ALA A 45 -30.94 1.11 23.71
C ALA A 45 -32.36 0.95 24.29
N GLY A 46 -33.39 1.36 23.53
CA GLY A 46 -34.79 1.18 23.92
C GLY A 46 -35.19 -0.28 24.05
N VAL A 47 -34.85 -1.13 23.07
CA VAL A 47 -35.14 -2.58 23.09
C VAL A 47 -34.46 -3.26 24.28
N LEU A 48 -33.19 -2.94 24.55
CA LEU A 48 -32.44 -3.50 25.67
C LEU A 48 -33.01 -3.07 27.02
N ALA A 49 -33.43 -1.80 27.18
CA ALA A 49 -34.06 -1.30 28.38
C ALA A 49 -35.43 -1.95 28.65
N LEU A 50 -36.26 -2.10 27.61
CA LEU A 50 -37.54 -2.81 27.70
C LEU A 50 -37.34 -4.30 28.04
N GLY A 51 -36.35 -4.94 27.44
CA GLY A 51 -35.95 -6.31 27.75
C GLY A 51 -35.52 -6.46 29.23
N ALA A 52 -34.75 -5.52 29.76
CA ALA A 52 -34.37 -5.51 31.18
C ALA A 52 -35.60 -5.39 32.10
N GLY A 53 -36.56 -4.52 31.74
CA GLY A 53 -37.83 -4.36 32.45
C GLY A 53 -38.66 -5.64 32.43
N ALA A 54 -38.78 -6.30 31.27
CA ALA A 54 -39.52 -7.55 31.12
C ALA A 54 -38.90 -8.71 31.91
N VAL A 55 -37.56 -8.87 31.86
CA VAL A 55 -36.87 -9.88 32.66
C VAL A 55 -37.07 -9.61 34.16
N TRP A 56 -36.96 -8.35 34.59
CA TRP A 56 -37.19 -7.97 35.99
C TRP A 56 -38.61 -8.30 36.46
N THR A 57 -39.65 -7.95 35.69
CA THR A 57 -41.05 -8.19 36.07
C THR A 57 -41.40 -9.68 36.10
N LEU A 58 -40.93 -10.46 35.12
CA LEU A 58 -41.20 -11.90 35.03
C LEU A 58 -40.50 -12.70 36.13
N THR A 59 -39.29 -12.29 36.51
CA THR A 59 -38.47 -13.04 37.49
C THR A 59 -38.68 -12.59 38.93
N ARG A 60 -39.34 -11.45 39.17
CA ARG A 60 -39.67 -10.94 40.52
C ARG A 60 -40.51 -11.91 41.35
N ARG A 61 -41.20 -12.86 40.70
CA ARG A 61 -42.05 -13.89 41.33
C ARG A 61 -41.33 -15.23 41.59
N TRP A 62 -40.11 -15.43 41.09
CA TRP A 62 -39.41 -16.73 41.13
C TRP A 62 -38.17 -16.65 42.04
N SER A 63 -37.87 -17.72 42.80
CA SER A 63 -36.75 -17.79 43.76
C SER A 63 -35.35 -17.77 43.12
N SER A 64 -35.26 -17.74 41.80
CA SER A 64 -34.01 -17.68 41.01
C SER A 64 -33.44 -16.26 40.86
N GLY A 65 -33.52 -15.42 41.90
CA GLY A 65 -33.21 -13.98 41.87
C GLY A 65 -31.78 -13.62 41.46
N GLY A 66 -30.81 -14.53 41.65
CA GLY A 66 -29.40 -14.27 41.35
C GLY A 66 -29.06 -14.17 39.86
N VAL A 67 -29.52 -15.14 39.05
CA VAL A 67 -29.24 -15.17 37.60
C VAL A 67 -30.01 -14.06 36.88
N ALA A 68 -31.28 -13.86 37.27
CA ALA A 68 -32.12 -12.79 36.74
C ALA A 68 -31.50 -11.41 36.97
N ALA A 69 -30.97 -11.14 38.18
CA ALA A 69 -30.30 -9.88 38.48
C ALA A 69 -29.06 -9.65 37.60
N VAL A 70 -28.28 -10.69 37.29
CA VAL A 70 -27.12 -10.59 36.38
C VAL A 70 -27.59 -10.27 34.95
N VAL A 71 -28.62 -10.95 34.45
CA VAL A 71 -29.17 -10.69 33.10
C VAL A 71 -29.70 -9.26 33.00
N VAL A 72 -30.45 -8.79 34.00
CA VAL A 72 -30.94 -7.41 34.06
C VAL A 72 -29.77 -6.42 34.06
N ALA A 73 -28.74 -6.65 34.88
CA ALA A 73 -27.56 -5.80 34.92
C ALA A 73 -26.82 -5.75 33.57
N VAL A 74 -26.70 -6.89 32.87
CA VAL A 74 -26.11 -6.98 31.53
C VAL A 74 -26.91 -6.12 30.55
N LEU A 75 -28.23 -6.30 30.50
CA LEU A 75 -29.11 -5.55 29.58
C LEU A 75 -29.09 -4.05 29.86
N VAL A 76 -29.11 -3.64 31.13
CA VAL A 76 -29.02 -2.22 31.53
C VAL A 76 -27.67 -1.62 31.11
N CYS A 77 -26.56 -2.33 31.33
CA CYS A 77 -25.23 -1.84 30.91
C CYS A 77 -25.12 -1.75 29.38
N MET A 78 -25.65 -2.75 28.65
CA MET A 78 -25.71 -2.71 27.19
C MET A 78 -26.58 -1.55 26.69
N ALA A 79 -27.72 -1.29 27.32
CA ALA A 79 -28.58 -0.15 26.99
C ALA A 79 -27.86 1.19 27.22
N ALA A 80 -27.16 1.34 28.34
CA ALA A 80 -26.35 2.52 28.62
C ALA A 80 -25.21 2.70 27.60
N GLY A 81 -24.52 1.62 27.22
CA GLY A 81 -23.49 1.64 26.18
C GLY A 81 -24.06 2.01 24.80
N ALA A 82 -25.23 1.48 24.45
CA ALA A 82 -25.94 1.80 23.21
C ALA A 82 -26.38 3.27 23.18
N LEU A 83 -26.90 3.81 24.29
CA LEU A 83 -27.29 5.21 24.44
C LEU A 83 -26.08 6.15 24.31
N ALA A 84 -24.97 5.84 25.00
CA ALA A 84 -23.73 6.60 24.91
C ALA A 84 -23.15 6.59 23.48
N THR A 85 -23.18 5.43 22.82
CA THR A 85 -22.74 5.27 21.43
C THR A 85 -23.63 6.08 20.48
N GLY A 86 -24.95 5.97 20.61
CA GLY A 86 -25.92 6.71 19.82
C GLY A 86 -25.79 8.22 19.98
N GLY A 87 -25.60 8.70 21.22
CA GLY A 87 -25.35 10.11 21.51
C GLY A 87 -24.09 10.66 20.83
N ARG A 88 -22.99 9.89 20.86
CA ARG A 88 -21.73 10.29 20.17
C ARG A 88 -21.87 10.28 18.65
N LEU A 89 -22.52 9.25 18.08
CA LEU A 89 -22.80 9.17 16.65
C LEU A 89 -23.72 10.32 16.19
N ALA A 90 -24.74 10.66 16.98
CA ALA A 90 -25.65 11.76 16.69
C ALA A 90 -24.92 13.12 16.75
N ALA A 91 -24.03 13.32 17.72
CA ALA A 91 -23.21 14.53 17.81
C ALA A 91 -22.28 14.70 16.58
N VAL A 92 -21.77 13.61 16.02
CA VAL A 92 -20.99 13.65 14.77
C VAL A 92 -21.90 13.90 13.57
N ALA A 93 -23.02 13.18 13.46
CA ALA A 93 -23.95 13.31 12.35
C ALA A 93 -24.63 14.68 12.25
N GLY A 94 -24.86 15.35 13.38
CA GLY A 94 -25.41 16.72 13.43
C GLY A 94 -24.39 17.83 13.17
N SER A 95 -23.12 17.50 12.92
CA SER A 95 -22.09 18.47 12.54
C SER A 95 -22.07 18.65 11.02
N PRO A 96 -21.66 19.82 10.49
CA PRO A 96 -21.46 20.00 9.05
C PRO A 96 -20.27 19.20 8.50
N VAL A 97 -19.32 18.78 9.35
CA VAL A 97 -18.05 18.15 8.90
C VAL A 97 -18.27 16.89 8.06
N PRO A 98 -19.11 15.92 8.44
CA PRO A 98 -19.32 14.71 7.63
C PRO A 98 -20.01 14.98 6.28
N GLU A 99 -20.79 16.05 6.18
CA GLU A 99 -21.41 16.48 4.91
C GLU A 99 -20.35 17.09 3.99
N LEU A 100 -19.60 18.08 4.49
CA LEU A 100 -18.46 18.68 3.79
C LEU A 100 -17.42 17.63 3.36
N ALA A 101 -17.20 16.62 4.20
CA ALA A 101 -16.31 15.49 3.92
C ALA A 101 -16.84 14.59 2.79
N ARG A 102 -18.14 14.31 2.74
CA ARG A 102 -18.76 13.53 1.65
C ARG A 102 -18.66 14.27 0.31
N GLU A 103 -18.85 15.59 0.33
CA GLU A 103 -18.74 16.46 -0.84
C GLU A 103 -17.30 16.80 -1.22
N ARG A 104 -16.32 16.39 -0.40
CA ARG A 104 -14.90 16.70 -0.56
C ARG A 104 -14.62 18.20 -0.67
N GLU A 105 -15.31 19.00 0.14
CA GLU A 105 -15.20 20.45 0.08
C GLU A 105 -13.89 20.95 0.70
N TYR A 106 -13.38 22.06 0.14
CA TYR A 106 -12.30 22.82 0.76
C TYR A 106 -12.87 23.67 1.91
N ALA A 107 -12.29 23.51 3.09
CA ALA A 107 -12.74 24.20 4.30
C ALA A 107 -11.57 24.76 5.10
N GLU A 108 -11.81 25.89 5.74
CA GLU A 108 -10.97 26.41 6.82
C GLU A 108 -11.51 25.87 8.15
N VAL A 109 -10.65 25.25 8.93
CA VAL A 109 -11.01 24.57 10.17
C VAL A 109 -10.17 25.12 11.32
N GLU A 110 -10.84 25.54 12.38
CA GLU A 110 -10.22 25.78 13.68
C GLU A 110 -10.13 24.44 14.43
N LEU A 111 -8.91 24.01 14.71
CA LEU A 111 -8.59 22.71 15.26
C LEU A 111 -8.00 22.86 16.67
N VAL A 112 -8.40 22.00 17.59
CA VAL A 112 -7.70 21.76 18.85
C VAL A 112 -6.97 20.43 18.73
N VAL A 113 -5.65 20.43 18.85
CA VAL A 113 -4.85 19.20 18.84
C VAL A 113 -5.20 18.37 20.08
N THR A 114 -5.60 17.12 19.88
CA THR A 114 -6.03 16.23 20.98
C THR A 114 -4.97 15.19 21.34
N ALA A 115 -4.09 14.84 20.40
CA ALA A 115 -2.96 13.96 20.62
C ALA A 115 -1.71 14.47 19.88
N ASP A 116 -0.54 13.99 20.29
CA ASP A 116 0.71 14.33 19.62
C ASP A 116 0.71 13.89 18.14
N PRO A 117 1.28 14.69 17.23
CA PRO A 117 1.47 14.32 15.83
C PRO A 117 2.26 13.02 15.68
N ARG A 118 1.74 12.06 14.92
CA ARG A 118 2.39 10.76 14.66
C ARG A 118 2.83 10.65 13.21
N HIS A 119 3.95 9.97 12.98
CA HIS A 119 4.32 9.61 11.61
C HIS A 119 3.34 8.58 11.05
N ARG A 120 2.96 8.77 9.79
CA ARG A 120 2.18 7.78 9.05
C ARG A 120 3.02 6.53 8.85
N SER A 121 2.45 5.36 9.15
CA SER A 121 3.09 4.06 8.86
C SER A 121 3.28 3.87 7.35
N GLY A 122 4.49 3.55 6.92
CA GLY A 122 4.87 3.29 5.52
C GLY A 122 6.04 4.15 5.02
N PRO A 123 6.69 3.75 3.92
CA PRO A 123 7.86 4.47 3.39
C PRO A 123 7.48 5.90 2.94
N PRO A 124 8.34 6.90 3.19
CA PRO A 124 8.08 8.28 2.82
C PRO A 124 8.07 8.44 1.28
N ALA A 125 6.90 8.76 0.72
CA ALA A 125 6.76 9.11 -0.69
C ALA A 125 6.67 10.65 -0.87
N PRO A 126 7.28 11.24 -1.90
CA PRO A 126 7.10 12.65 -2.24
C PRO A 126 5.62 12.99 -2.46
N GLY A 127 5.14 14.13 -1.94
CA GLY A 127 3.77 14.60 -2.11
C GLY A 127 2.71 13.95 -1.21
N ARG A 128 3.04 12.88 -0.45
CA ARG A 128 2.12 12.30 0.55
C ARG A 128 2.30 12.95 1.93
N ALA A 129 1.18 13.19 2.61
CA ALA A 129 1.16 13.60 4.02
C ALA A 129 1.93 12.60 4.89
N ARG A 130 2.94 13.09 5.62
CA ARG A 130 3.84 12.28 6.46
C ARG A 130 3.38 12.18 7.92
N LEU A 131 2.51 13.08 8.34
CA LEU A 131 2.02 13.18 9.71
C LEU A 131 0.51 12.95 9.77
N VAL A 132 0.08 12.22 10.80
CA VAL A 132 -1.30 12.00 11.22
C VAL A 132 -1.47 12.72 12.54
N ILE A 133 -2.38 13.69 12.60
CA ILE A 133 -2.67 14.46 13.82
C ILE A 133 -4.13 14.24 14.19
N GLU A 134 -4.36 13.75 15.40
CA GLU A 134 -5.71 13.68 15.95
C GLU A 134 -6.07 15.05 16.53
N ALA A 135 -7.17 15.62 16.05
CA ALA A 135 -7.64 16.93 16.49
C ALA A 135 -9.16 16.93 16.66
N ARG A 136 -9.68 17.98 17.26
CA ARG A 136 -11.11 18.28 17.34
C ARG A 136 -11.39 19.58 16.61
N ALA A 137 -12.29 19.54 15.63
CA ALA A 137 -12.77 20.76 14.98
C ALA A 137 -13.66 21.52 15.97
N GLU A 138 -13.36 22.80 16.20
CA GLU A 138 -14.15 23.75 17.01
C GLU A 138 -15.02 24.67 16.14
N ALA A 139 -14.56 24.98 14.93
CA ALA A 139 -15.30 25.74 13.95
C ALA A 139 -14.86 25.36 12.54
N VAL A 140 -15.79 25.43 11.59
CA VAL A 140 -15.55 25.18 10.18
C VAL A 140 -16.14 26.30 9.36
N ARG A 141 -15.41 26.74 8.34
CA ARG A 141 -15.84 27.73 7.37
C ARG A 141 -15.65 27.16 5.96
N ALA A 142 -16.73 27.12 5.19
CA ALA A 142 -16.77 26.58 3.83
C ALA A 142 -17.76 27.41 2.98
N ARG A 143 -17.71 27.30 1.65
CA ARG A 143 -18.59 28.11 0.76
C ARG A 143 -20.01 27.58 0.74
N GLY A 144 -20.21 26.28 0.93
CA GLY A 144 -21.53 25.65 1.00
C GLY A 144 -22.32 25.91 2.30
N LEU A 145 -21.70 26.53 3.31
CA LEU A 145 -22.36 26.79 4.59
C LEU A 145 -23.17 28.10 4.51
N SER A 146 -24.50 27.96 4.38
CA SER A 146 -25.45 29.06 4.55
C SER A 146 -25.38 29.57 5.98
N ALA A 147 -25.04 30.85 6.15
CA ALA A 147 -25.20 31.52 7.44
C ALA A 147 -26.70 31.75 7.67
N ASP A 148 -27.27 31.13 8.70
CA ASP A 148 -28.56 31.53 9.28
C ASP A 148 -28.45 32.93 9.89
N SER A 149 -28.31 33.95 9.04
CA SER A 149 -28.52 35.38 9.29
C SER A 149 -27.97 36.16 8.09
N GLY A 150 -28.86 36.79 7.31
CA GLY A 150 -28.59 37.51 6.06
C GLY A 150 -27.47 38.55 6.06
N ALA A 151 -26.22 38.11 5.88
CA ALA A 151 -25.09 38.99 5.58
C ALA A 151 -24.16 38.38 4.52
N SER A 152 -24.18 39.01 3.34
CA SER A 152 -23.23 39.01 2.22
C SER A 152 -22.01 38.06 2.25
N GLY A 153 -21.98 37.13 1.28
CA GLY A 153 -20.81 36.81 0.45
C GLY A 153 -19.57 36.13 1.07
N ASN A 154 -19.52 35.92 2.38
CA ASN A 154 -18.35 35.42 3.06
C ASN A 154 -18.73 34.12 3.80
N GLY A 155 -18.31 32.95 3.28
CA GLY A 155 -18.79 31.61 3.68
C GLY A 155 -19.05 31.44 5.19
N GLY A 156 -20.19 30.84 5.54
CA GLY A 156 -20.67 30.75 6.92
C GLY A 156 -19.69 30.00 7.83
N ARG A 157 -19.43 30.54 9.03
CA ARG A 157 -18.65 29.88 10.08
C ARG A 157 -19.61 29.16 11.03
N VAL A 158 -19.57 27.83 11.03
CA VAL A 158 -20.38 27.01 11.94
C VAL A 158 -19.48 26.48 13.07
N ARG A 159 -19.90 26.68 14.32
CA ARG A 159 -19.24 26.08 15.48
C ARG A 159 -19.59 24.59 15.53
N THR A 160 -18.58 23.75 15.72
CA THR A 160 -18.75 22.30 15.82
C THR A 160 -17.84 21.75 16.91
N ARG A 161 -18.08 20.53 17.37
CA ARG A 161 -17.21 19.83 18.31
C ARG A 161 -17.10 18.36 17.94
N VAL A 162 -16.44 18.10 16.83
CA VAL A 162 -16.27 16.73 16.32
C VAL A 162 -14.80 16.36 16.16
N PRO A 163 -14.43 15.10 16.47
CA PRO A 163 -13.09 14.59 16.19
C PRO A 163 -12.82 14.61 14.68
N VAL A 164 -11.63 15.06 14.29
CA VAL A 164 -11.15 15.04 12.90
C VAL A 164 -9.70 14.55 12.88
N VAL A 165 -9.33 13.86 11.81
CA VAL A 165 -7.93 13.45 11.60
C VAL A 165 -7.32 14.36 10.57
N VAL A 166 -6.19 14.97 10.88
CA VAL A 166 -5.49 15.89 9.97
C VAL A 166 -4.28 15.17 9.37
N LEU A 167 -4.21 15.15 8.05
CA LEU A 167 -3.07 14.69 7.29
C LEU A 167 -2.27 15.89 6.80
N ALA A 168 -1.05 16.02 7.32
CA ALA A 168 -0.19 17.16 7.03
C ALA A 168 1.24 16.74 6.71
N SER A 169 1.99 17.69 6.13
CA SER A 169 3.43 17.60 5.88
C SER A 169 4.10 18.88 6.37
N GLY A 170 5.31 18.75 6.94
CA GLY A 170 6.13 19.87 7.38
C GLY A 170 6.44 19.85 8.89
N GLU A 171 7.59 20.43 9.26
CA GLU A 171 8.13 20.40 10.63
C GLU A 171 7.30 21.22 11.63
N SER A 172 6.56 22.22 11.16
CA SER A 172 5.67 23.06 11.99
C SER A 172 4.53 22.25 12.61
N TRP A 173 4.06 21.20 11.93
CA TRP A 173 3.03 20.30 12.45
C TRP A 173 3.58 19.33 13.48
N ARG A 174 4.86 18.96 13.43
CA ARG A 174 5.48 17.96 14.30
C ARG A 174 5.65 18.44 15.74
N ARG A 175 5.83 19.74 15.93
CA ARG A 175 6.07 20.38 17.24
C ARG A 175 4.80 20.77 17.99
N LEU A 176 3.62 20.46 17.44
CA LEU A 176 2.36 20.78 18.09
C LEU A 176 2.13 19.88 19.31
N LEU A 177 1.65 20.48 20.40
CA LEU A 177 1.28 19.81 21.65
C LEU A 177 -0.24 19.70 21.79
N PRO A 178 -0.75 18.70 22.53
CA PRO A 178 -2.16 18.63 22.88
C PRO A 178 -2.63 19.92 23.55
N SER A 179 -3.91 20.26 23.38
CA SER A 179 -4.56 21.51 23.80
C SER A 179 -4.25 22.76 22.96
N GLN A 180 -3.26 22.73 22.07
CA GLN A 180 -3.01 23.86 21.17
C GLN A 180 -4.15 24.04 20.17
N ARG A 181 -4.53 25.31 19.96
CA ARG A 181 -5.49 25.72 18.92
C ARG A 181 -4.72 26.17 17.69
N VAL A 182 -5.05 25.60 16.54
CA VAL A 182 -4.45 25.93 15.25
C VAL A 182 -5.53 26.14 14.21
N HIS A 183 -5.26 27.02 13.24
CA HIS A 183 -6.09 27.14 12.05
C HIS A 183 -5.41 26.45 10.89
N ALA A 184 -6.21 25.75 10.09
CA ALA A 184 -5.73 25.01 8.93
C ALA A 184 -6.76 25.08 7.82
N SER A 185 -6.29 25.13 6.58
CA SER A 185 -7.16 25.11 5.41
C SER A 185 -6.81 23.90 4.54
N GLY A 186 -7.83 23.16 4.14
CA GLY A 186 -7.62 21.90 3.44
C GLY A 186 -8.91 21.28 2.94
N THR A 187 -8.77 20.14 2.27
CA THR A 187 -9.92 19.39 1.75
C THR A 187 -10.33 18.32 2.77
N LEU A 188 -11.62 18.27 3.10
CA LEU A 188 -12.18 17.23 3.96
C LEU A 188 -12.51 15.99 3.14
N PHE A 189 -12.27 14.81 3.69
CA PHE A 189 -12.59 13.50 3.11
C PHE A 189 -13.37 12.67 4.13
N PRO A 190 -14.22 11.73 3.68
CA PRO A 190 -14.92 10.86 4.62
C PRO A 190 -13.90 10.01 5.38
N ALA A 191 -14.08 9.88 6.69
CA ALA A 191 -13.27 9.04 7.54
C ALA A 191 -13.93 7.69 7.77
N ASP A 192 -13.12 6.62 7.80
CA ASP A 192 -13.60 5.29 8.16
C ASP A 192 -13.80 5.20 9.69
N GLY A 193 -15.06 5.02 10.12
CA GLY A 193 -15.43 4.87 11.53
C GLY A 193 -16.31 6.02 12.01
N GLY A 194 -17.58 5.72 12.33
CA GLY A 194 -18.64 6.70 12.55
C GLY A 194 -18.46 7.73 13.69
N LEU A 195 -17.35 7.69 14.43
CA LEU A 195 -17.03 8.67 15.48
C LEU A 195 -16.02 9.75 15.05
N VAL A 196 -15.40 9.63 13.87
CA VAL A 196 -14.54 10.66 13.29
C VAL A 196 -15.37 11.42 12.26
N GLY A 197 -15.48 12.74 12.42
CA GLY A 197 -16.29 13.59 11.55
C GLY A 197 -15.73 13.70 10.13
N GLY A 198 -14.41 13.64 9.97
CA GLY A 198 -13.76 13.68 8.66
C GLY A 198 -12.23 13.68 8.74
N LEU A 199 -11.61 13.45 7.59
CA LEU A 199 -10.17 13.47 7.35
C LEU A 199 -9.81 14.78 6.63
N LEU A 200 -9.10 15.68 7.28
CA LEU A 200 -8.66 16.95 6.70
C LEU A 200 -7.26 16.80 6.09
N VAL A 201 -7.13 16.93 4.78
CA VAL A 201 -5.84 16.94 4.09
C VAL A 201 -5.38 18.39 3.91
N VAL A 202 -4.31 18.78 4.61
CA VAL A 202 -3.81 20.15 4.64
C VAL A 202 -2.58 20.31 3.74
N ARG A 203 -2.56 21.40 2.97
CA ARG A 203 -1.41 21.80 2.15
C ARG A 203 -0.83 23.11 2.70
N GLY A 204 0.18 23.00 3.57
CA GLY A 204 0.86 24.16 4.16
C GLY A 204 1.04 24.05 5.68
N PRO A 205 1.76 25.00 6.31
CA PRO A 205 1.93 25.07 7.76
C PRO A 205 0.63 25.49 8.48
N PRO A 206 0.47 25.15 9.77
CA PRO A 206 -0.65 25.66 10.56
C PRO A 206 -0.51 27.17 10.77
N THR A 207 -1.63 27.90 10.78
CA THR A 207 -1.67 29.35 11.05
C THR A 207 -2.28 29.63 12.42
N SER A 208 -1.93 30.79 13.02
CA SER A 208 -2.48 31.26 14.31
C SER A 208 -2.42 30.23 15.46
N VAL A 209 -1.24 29.63 15.65
CA VAL A 209 -0.99 28.67 16.73
C VAL A 209 -1.06 29.38 18.08
N ARG A 210 -2.07 29.06 18.89
CA ARG A 210 -2.15 29.53 20.28
C ARG A 210 -1.30 28.63 21.19
N PRO A 211 -0.75 29.17 22.29
CA PRO A 211 0.05 28.38 23.22
C PRO A 211 -0.75 27.22 23.82
N PRO A 212 -0.08 26.11 24.22
CA PRO A 212 -0.74 25.02 24.91
C PRO A 212 -1.19 25.46 26.31
N SER A 213 -1.99 24.62 26.98
CA SER A 213 -2.22 24.77 28.42
C SER A 213 -0.90 24.65 29.20
N PRO A 214 -0.73 25.34 30.34
CA PRO A 214 0.51 25.32 31.12
C PRO A 214 0.99 23.91 31.50
N TRP A 215 0.03 23.00 31.77
CA TRP A 215 0.33 21.60 32.08
C TRP A 215 0.89 20.82 30.89
N GLN A 216 0.38 21.08 29.68
CA GLN A 216 0.88 20.44 28.46
C GLN A 216 2.21 21.04 28.02
N GLU A 217 2.42 22.33 28.25
CA GLU A 217 3.71 22.99 28.04
C GLU A 217 4.78 22.40 28.96
N TRP A 218 4.49 22.27 30.26
CA TRP A 218 5.37 21.61 31.21
C TRP A 218 5.65 20.15 30.81
N ALA A 219 4.63 19.40 30.39
CA ALA A 219 4.79 18.01 29.96
C ALA A 219 5.66 17.89 28.70
N GLY A 220 5.49 18.78 27.73
CA GLY A 220 6.33 18.88 26.54
C GLY A 220 7.79 19.13 26.91
N GLY A 221 8.05 20.17 27.71
CA GLY A 221 9.39 20.49 28.19
C GLY A 221 10.03 19.38 29.04
N ALA A 222 9.23 18.61 29.80
CA ALA A 222 9.73 17.47 30.55
C ALA A 222 10.17 16.31 29.64
N ARG A 223 9.45 16.05 28.54
CA ARG A 223 9.83 15.05 27.53
C ARG A 223 11.09 15.47 26.77
N ASP A 224 11.17 16.73 26.37
CA ASP A 224 12.33 17.26 25.65
C ASP A 224 13.59 17.19 26.52
N ARG A 225 13.50 17.57 27.79
CA ARG A 225 14.61 17.44 28.75
C ARG A 225 15.03 16.00 29.02
N LEU A 226 14.10 15.04 29.04
CA LEU A 226 14.43 13.62 29.11
C LEU A 226 15.18 13.16 27.85
N ARG A 227 14.77 13.63 26.66
CA ARG A 227 15.44 13.33 25.39
C ARG A 227 16.86 13.88 25.38
N GLU A 228 17.06 15.11 25.83
CA GLU A 228 18.38 15.73 25.98
C GLU A 228 19.26 14.96 26.97
N ALA A 229 18.74 14.60 28.14
CA ALA A 229 19.48 13.81 29.14
C ALA A 229 19.87 12.41 28.61
N SER A 230 19.08 11.84 27.70
CA SER A 230 19.33 10.52 27.10
C SER A 230 20.24 10.57 25.87
N ALA A 231 20.49 11.75 25.29
CA ALA A 231 21.21 11.90 24.02
C ALA A 231 22.67 11.41 24.07
N GLY A 232 23.29 11.39 25.26
CA GLY A 232 24.65 10.88 25.46
C GLY A 232 24.76 9.35 25.56
N LEU A 233 23.65 8.62 25.59
CA LEU A 233 23.64 7.16 25.66
C LEU A 233 23.95 6.54 24.28
N PRO A 234 24.54 5.32 24.23
CA PRO A 234 24.73 4.62 22.97
C PRO A 234 23.38 4.19 22.36
N GLU A 235 23.30 4.24 21.04
CA GLU A 235 22.16 3.70 20.28
C GLU A 235 22.04 2.18 20.48
N PRO A 236 20.83 1.61 20.71
CA PRO A 236 19.51 2.25 20.60
C PRO A 236 18.96 2.87 21.90
N ALA A 237 19.71 2.91 23.01
CA ALA A 237 19.17 3.32 24.31
C ALA A 237 18.80 4.80 24.38
N ALA A 238 19.51 5.68 23.68
CA ALA A 238 19.19 7.11 23.61
C ALA A 238 17.74 7.37 23.14
N ALA A 239 17.27 6.60 22.16
CA ALA A 239 15.90 6.69 21.64
C ALA A 239 14.90 5.78 22.38
N LEU A 240 15.33 4.60 22.85
CA LEU A 240 14.45 3.64 23.52
C LEU A 240 14.05 4.09 24.94
N LEU A 241 14.90 4.83 25.66
CA LEU A 241 14.57 5.27 27.02
C LEU A 241 13.39 6.27 27.03
N PRO A 242 13.39 7.35 26.22
CA PRO A 242 12.20 8.19 26.04
C PRO A 242 10.98 7.43 25.52
N ALA A 243 11.17 6.47 24.61
CA ALA A 243 10.07 5.65 24.09
C ALA A 243 9.38 4.84 25.20
N LEU A 244 10.15 4.16 26.07
CA LEU A 244 9.62 3.31 27.12
C LEU A 244 8.96 4.11 28.28
N VAL A 245 9.51 5.28 28.61
CA VAL A 245 9.08 6.09 29.77
C VAL A 245 7.90 7.00 29.41
N VAL A 246 8.01 7.76 28.31
CA VAL A 246 7.02 8.79 27.93
C VAL A 246 6.32 8.51 26.59
N GLY A 247 6.62 7.37 25.94
CA GLY A 247 5.96 6.97 24.68
C GLY A 247 6.48 7.70 23.46
N ASP A 248 7.65 8.33 23.55
CA ASP A 248 8.25 9.07 22.45
C ASP A 248 9.07 8.16 21.52
N THR A 249 8.42 7.67 20.47
CA THR A 249 9.04 6.81 19.45
C THR A 249 9.71 7.59 18.32
N SER A 250 9.75 8.92 18.36
CA SER A 250 10.18 9.76 17.23
C SER A 250 11.67 9.67 16.90
N GLY A 251 12.49 9.22 17.85
CA GLY A 251 13.93 8.97 17.66
C GLY A 251 14.27 7.53 17.25
N LEU A 252 13.31 6.61 17.20
CA LEU A 252 13.60 5.19 16.93
C LEU A 252 13.92 4.96 15.45
N ARG A 253 15.05 4.31 15.19
CA ARG A 253 15.45 3.92 13.85
C ARG A 253 14.60 2.75 13.34
N PRO A 254 14.27 2.67 12.03
CA PRO A 254 13.44 1.59 11.48
C PRO A 254 13.94 0.16 11.81
N PRO A 255 15.25 -0.14 11.81
CA PRO A 255 15.75 -1.46 12.21
C PRO A 255 15.44 -1.83 13.66
N THR A 256 15.43 -0.84 14.57
CA THR A 256 15.09 -1.05 15.98
C THR A 256 13.60 -1.35 16.13
N VAL A 257 12.73 -0.63 15.43
CA VAL A 257 11.29 -0.89 15.43
C VAL A 257 11.00 -2.30 14.92
N ALA A 258 11.59 -2.68 13.78
CA ALA A 258 11.46 -4.02 13.22
C ALA A 258 11.94 -5.09 14.22
N ALA A 259 13.09 -4.92 14.87
CA ALA A 259 13.58 -5.88 15.86
C ALA A 259 12.62 -6.07 17.06
N PHE A 260 11.91 -5.03 17.49
CA PHE A 260 10.91 -5.12 18.55
C PHE A 260 9.60 -5.78 18.09
N GLU A 261 9.17 -5.53 16.85
CA GLU A 261 8.04 -6.24 16.22
C GLU A 261 8.34 -7.75 16.11
N ASP A 262 9.52 -8.05 15.59
CA ASP A 262 10.02 -9.39 15.35
C ASP A 262 10.28 -10.21 16.60
N SER A 263 10.51 -9.57 17.75
CA SER A 263 10.72 -10.22 19.04
C SER A 263 9.45 -10.22 19.92
N GLY A 264 8.34 -9.65 19.44
CA GLY A 264 7.10 -9.54 20.21
C GLY A 264 7.19 -8.55 21.39
N LEU A 265 8.17 -7.64 21.36
CA LEU A 265 8.43 -6.64 22.39
C LEU A 265 7.84 -5.26 22.05
N THR A 266 7.08 -5.10 20.97
CA THR A 266 6.45 -3.82 20.55
C THR A 266 5.67 -3.12 21.66
N HIS A 267 5.04 -3.88 22.56
CA HIS A 267 4.30 -3.34 23.70
C HIS A 267 5.18 -2.58 24.72
N LEU A 268 6.51 -2.72 24.65
CA LEU A 268 7.48 -1.93 25.43
C LEU A 268 7.85 -0.60 24.75
N LEU A 269 7.61 -0.47 23.43
CA LEU A 269 7.78 0.79 22.69
C LEU A 269 6.59 1.74 22.91
N ALA A 270 5.44 1.18 23.29
CA ALA A 270 4.28 1.94 23.74
C ALA A 270 4.27 2.03 25.28
N VAL A 271 3.71 3.10 25.82
CA VAL A 271 3.60 3.23 27.28
C VAL A 271 2.60 2.20 27.78
N SER A 272 3.10 1.26 28.58
CA SER A 272 2.31 0.14 29.08
C SER A 272 1.65 0.48 30.42
N GLY A 273 0.53 -0.19 30.71
CA GLY A 273 -0.13 -0.10 32.01
C GLY A 273 0.72 -0.62 33.19
N SER A 274 1.69 -1.50 32.92
CA SER A 274 2.64 -1.96 33.94
C SER A 274 3.57 -0.84 34.40
N ASN A 275 3.94 0.10 33.53
CA ASN A 275 4.75 1.26 33.93
C ASN A 275 4.01 2.12 34.96
N LEU A 276 2.72 2.38 34.73
CA LEU A 276 1.88 3.10 35.68
C LEU A 276 1.71 2.33 37.00
N ALA A 277 1.50 1.01 36.93
CA ALA A 277 1.37 0.16 38.11
C ALA A 277 2.65 0.14 38.96
N ILE A 278 3.83 0.12 38.32
CA ILE A 278 5.14 0.22 38.98
C ILE A 278 5.26 1.57 39.70
N MET A 279 5.00 2.68 39.00
CA MET A 279 5.12 4.02 39.59
C MET A 279 4.14 4.24 40.75
N THR A 280 2.89 3.82 40.59
CA THR A 280 1.89 3.90 41.67
C THR A 280 2.29 3.02 42.85
N GLY A 281 2.83 1.82 42.58
CA GLY A 281 3.37 0.93 43.61
C GLY A 281 4.51 1.54 44.41
N VAL A 282 5.46 2.21 43.74
CA VAL A 282 6.56 2.93 44.38
C VAL A 282 6.03 4.06 45.27
N ALA A 283 5.09 4.87 44.76
CA ALA A 283 4.48 5.94 45.56
C ALA A 283 3.81 5.40 46.84
N LEU A 284 3.06 4.30 46.72
CA LEU A 284 2.45 3.64 47.88
C LEU A 284 3.50 3.07 48.85
N ALA A 285 4.55 2.43 48.34
CA ALA A 285 5.64 1.88 49.16
C ALA A 285 6.36 2.96 49.96
N VAL A 286 6.67 4.10 49.34
CA VAL A 286 7.30 5.25 50.00
C VAL A 286 6.40 5.81 51.10
N CYS A 287 5.11 6.03 50.83
CA CYS A 287 4.18 6.50 51.87
C CYS A 287 4.08 5.54 53.06
N ARG A 288 4.07 4.22 52.80
CA ARG A 288 4.05 3.20 53.85
C ARG A 288 5.36 3.14 54.64
N GLY A 289 6.50 3.23 53.97
CA GLY A 289 7.81 3.26 54.62
C GLY A 289 8.00 4.48 55.53
N LEU A 290 7.35 5.60 55.21
CA LEU A 290 7.31 6.82 56.02
C LEU A 290 6.24 6.78 57.14
N GLY A 291 5.55 5.65 57.34
CA GLY A 291 4.52 5.50 58.38
C GLY A 291 3.27 6.35 58.17
N ARG A 292 2.99 6.82 56.95
CA ARG A 292 1.86 7.72 56.68
C ARG A 292 0.52 6.98 56.55
N PRO A 293 -0.61 7.60 56.90
CA PRO A 293 -1.93 6.96 56.88
C PRO A 293 -2.40 6.66 55.44
N GLY A 294 -3.22 5.62 55.26
CA GLY A 294 -3.57 5.08 53.94
C GLY A 294 -4.20 6.08 52.95
N TRP A 295 -4.86 7.14 53.43
CA TRP A 295 -5.40 8.20 52.57
C TRP A 295 -4.29 9.03 51.90
N THR A 296 -3.17 9.27 52.57
CA THR A 296 -2.02 9.98 51.98
C THR A 296 -1.39 9.17 50.85
N ALA A 297 -1.32 7.85 51.02
CA ALA A 297 -0.88 6.92 50.00
C ALA A 297 -1.85 6.93 48.80
N ALA A 298 -3.16 7.01 49.05
CA ALA A 298 -4.18 7.15 48.01
C ALA A 298 -4.04 8.47 47.23
N VAL A 299 -3.81 9.60 47.92
CA VAL A 299 -3.57 10.91 47.28
C VAL A 299 -2.27 10.90 46.49
N ALA A 300 -1.17 10.38 47.05
CA ALA A 300 0.10 10.25 46.35
C ALA A 300 -0.03 9.37 45.09
N GLY A 301 -0.76 8.27 45.18
CA GLY A 301 -1.10 7.43 44.03
C GLY A 301 -1.92 8.17 42.98
N ALA A 302 -2.93 8.94 43.38
CA ALA A 302 -3.76 9.72 42.46
C ALA A 302 -2.96 10.82 41.73
N VAL A 303 -2.07 11.53 42.45
CA VAL A 303 -1.14 12.50 41.86
C VAL A 303 -0.19 11.81 40.88
N THR A 304 0.36 10.65 41.27
CA THR A 304 1.23 9.85 40.39
C THR A 304 0.52 9.44 39.11
N ILE A 305 -0.74 9.01 39.19
CA ILE A 305 -1.56 8.70 38.02
C ILE A 305 -1.76 9.94 37.14
N GLY A 306 -2.12 11.09 37.73
CA GLY A 306 -2.31 12.34 36.98
C GLY A 306 -1.06 12.80 36.24
N VAL A 307 0.08 12.82 36.93
CA VAL A 307 1.39 13.19 36.36
C VAL A 307 1.81 12.18 35.28
N PHE A 308 1.63 10.88 35.52
CA PHE A 308 1.96 9.85 34.55
C PHE A 308 1.10 9.96 33.29
N VAL A 309 -0.22 10.13 33.40
CA VAL A 309 -1.10 10.30 32.23
C VAL A 309 -0.74 11.55 31.43
N LEU A 310 -0.38 12.63 32.13
CA LEU A 310 0.05 13.87 31.51
C LEU A 310 1.38 13.71 30.74
N LEU A 311 2.38 13.03 31.34
CA LEU A 311 3.69 12.81 30.73
C LEU A 311 3.69 11.70 29.67
N ALA A 312 3.05 10.58 29.93
CA ALA A 312 3.13 9.37 29.13
C ALA A 312 2.03 9.25 28.05
N ARG A 313 1.26 10.34 27.86
CA ARG A 313 0.17 10.50 26.87
C ARG A 313 -1.08 9.68 27.22
N ALA A 314 -2.22 10.15 26.72
CA ALA A 314 -3.53 9.51 26.92
C ALA A 314 -3.73 8.30 25.99
N GLU A 315 -2.81 7.33 26.00
CA GLU A 315 -2.96 6.10 25.22
C GLU A 315 -4.04 5.18 25.82
N PRO A 316 -4.77 4.38 25.01
CA PRO A 316 -5.81 3.48 25.50
C PRO A 316 -5.36 2.53 26.62
N SER A 317 -4.13 2.03 26.54
CA SER A 317 -3.49 1.18 27.56
C SER A 317 -3.31 1.91 28.90
N VAL A 318 -2.84 3.16 28.84
CA VAL A 318 -2.59 4.04 29.99
C VAL A 318 -3.90 4.47 30.63
N LEU A 319 -4.89 4.89 29.85
CA LEU A 319 -6.20 5.31 30.37
C LEU A 319 -6.90 4.19 31.14
N ARG A 320 -6.84 2.96 30.64
CA ARG A 320 -7.36 1.78 31.33
C ARG A 320 -6.60 1.50 32.62
N ALA A 321 -5.27 1.51 32.56
CA ALA A 321 -4.45 1.31 33.76
C ALA A 321 -4.72 2.39 34.82
N ALA A 322 -4.88 3.64 34.40
CA ALA A 322 -5.22 4.77 35.26
C ALA A 322 -6.59 4.58 35.91
N PHE A 323 -7.61 4.20 35.14
CA PHE A 323 -8.95 3.97 35.67
C PHE A 323 -8.98 2.79 36.66
N MET A 324 -8.32 1.68 36.32
CA MET A 324 -8.18 0.53 37.24
C MET A 324 -7.41 0.91 38.51
N ALA A 325 -6.32 1.67 38.39
CA ALA A 325 -5.54 2.13 39.53
C ALA A 325 -6.36 3.08 40.41
N SER A 326 -7.15 3.99 39.84
CA SER A 326 -8.06 4.86 40.59
C SER A 326 -9.12 4.07 41.35
N ILE A 327 -9.73 3.04 40.74
CA ILE A 327 -10.65 2.13 41.44
C ILE A 327 -9.94 1.40 42.59
N ALA A 328 -8.73 0.91 42.34
CA ALA A 328 -7.94 0.21 43.36
C ALA A 328 -7.55 1.13 44.53
N LEU A 329 -7.18 2.39 44.26
CA LEU A 329 -6.89 3.39 45.29
C LEU A 329 -8.14 3.79 46.07
N ALA A 330 -9.29 3.92 45.41
CA ALA A 330 -10.57 4.16 46.08
C ALA A 330 -10.97 2.98 46.97
N ALA A 331 -10.80 1.74 46.49
CA ALA A 331 -11.03 0.53 47.27
C ALA A 331 -10.08 0.46 48.49
N LEU A 332 -8.80 0.82 48.31
CA LEU A 332 -7.83 0.91 49.40
C LEU A 332 -8.23 1.96 50.44
N ALA A 333 -8.69 3.13 50.02
CA ALA A 333 -9.18 4.19 50.90
C ALA A 333 -10.44 3.76 51.68
N LEU A 334 -11.30 2.94 51.05
CA LEU A 334 -12.51 2.37 51.65
C LEU A 334 -12.24 1.08 52.45
N GLY A 335 -10.98 0.67 52.62
CA GLY A 335 -10.61 -0.55 53.35
C GLY A 335 -11.02 -1.87 52.68
N ARG A 336 -11.44 -1.85 51.41
CA ARG A 336 -11.89 -3.03 50.67
C ARG A 336 -10.69 -3.77 50.06
N ARG A 337 -10.44 -4.99 50.55
CA ARG A 337 -9.48 -5.92 49.94
C ARG A 337 -10.21 -6.74 48.86
N ARG A 338 -9.57 -6.97 47.70
CA ARG A 338 -10.00 -7.87 46.58
C ARG A 338 -10.97 -7.26 45.56
N VAL A 339 -10.46 -6.74 44.43
CA VAL A 339 -11.30 -6.22 43.33
C VAL A 339 -10.69 -6.50 41.92
N GLY A 340 -9.77 -7.44 41.73
CA GLY A 340 -8.99 -7.57 40.48
C GLY A 340 -9.82 -7.62 39.18
N LEU A 341 -10.59 -8.70 38.97
CA LEU A 341 -11.43 -8.87 37.78
C LEU A 341 -12.62 -7.90 37.73
N THR A 342 -13.20 -7.61 38.90
CA THR A 342 -14.28 -6.64 39.06
C THR A 342 -13.86 -5.23 38.64
N ALA A 343 -12.64 -4.79 39.00
CA ALA A 343 -12.09 -3.50 38.61
C ALA A 343 -11.76 -3.48 37.11
N LEU A 344 -11.28 -4.58 36.53
CA LEU A 344 -11.10 -4.69 35.09
C LEU A 344 -12.44 -4.55 34.36
N ALA A 345 -13.48 -5.29 34.77
CA ALA A 345 -14.82 -5.20 34.17
C ALA A 345 -15.43 -3.80 34.32
N ALA A 346 -15.32 -3.19 35.51
CA ALA A 346 -15.75 -1.81 35.75
C ALA A 346 -14.98 -0.80 34.90
N SER A 347 -13.68 -1.01 34.68
CA SER A 347 -12.87 -0.15 33.80
C SER A 347 -13.27 -0.22 32.34
N VAL A 348 -13.58 -1.43 31.85
CA VAL A 348 -14.09 -1.62 30.49
C VAL A 348 -15.45 -0.92 30.33
N LEU A 349 -16.37 -1.12 31.27
CA LEU A 349 -17.68 -0.46 31.26
C LEU A 349 -17.53 1.07 31.29
N GLY A 350 -16.78 1.62 32.25
CA GLY A 350 -16.59 3.06 32.39
C GLY A 350 -15.99 3.68 31.12
N LEU A 351 -14.89 3.12 30.61
CA LEU A 351 -14.22 3.66 29.42
C LEU A 351 -15.09 3.61 28.16
N LEU A 352 -15.88 2.54 27.98
CA LEU A 352 -16.78 2.43 26.83
C LEU A 352 -17.95 3.41 26.90
N LEU A 353 -18.43 3.76 28.10
CA LEU A 353 -19.46 4.79 28.28
C LEU A 353 -18.93 6.19 27.95
N PHE A 354 -17.69 6.51 28.32
CA PHE A 354 -17.10 7.82 28.03
C PHE A 354 -16.58 7.95 26.59
N ALA A 355 -15.92 6.92 26.09
CA ALA A 355 -15.23 6.87 24.80
C ALA A 355 -15.56 5.55 24.05
N PRO A 356 -16.75 5.44 23.45
CA PRO A 356 -17.22 4.19 22.84
C PRO A 356 -16.30 3.69 21.71
N GLY A 357 -15.57 4.58 21.03
CA GLY A 357 -14.60 4.22 19.98
C GLY A 357 -13.51 3.24 20.42
N LEU A 358 -13.22 3.16 21.73
CA LEU A 358 -12.29 2.18 22.29
C LEU A 358 -12.74 0.73 22.06
N ALA A 359 -14.03 0.47 21.86
CA ALA A 359 -14.55 -0.87 21.58
C ALA A 359 -13.95 -1.53 20.33
N ARG A 360 -13.49 -0.73 19.36
CA ARG A 360 -12.82 -1.20 18.13
C ARG A 360 -11.30 -0.99 18.13
N SER A 361 -10.73 -0.53 19.25
CA SER A 361 -9.29 -0.35 19.37
C SER A 361 -8.60 -1.68 19.69
N PHE A 362 -7.71 -2.12 18.81
CA PHE A 362 -6.88 -3.30 19.05
C PHE A 362 -6.02 -3.17 20.31
N GLY A 363 -5.44 -1.99 20.56
CA GLY A 363 -4.64 -1.73 21.76
C GLY A 363 -5.45 -1.91 23.05
N PHE A 364 -6.69 -1.41 23.07
CA PHE A 364 -7.61 -1.60 24.20
C PHE A 364 -7.96 -3.09 24.40
N ALA A 365 -8.29 -3.79 23.31
CA ALA A 365 -8.58 -5.22 23.31
C ALA A 365 -7.41 -6.08 23.82
N LEU A 366 -6.22 -5.91 23.24
CA LEU A 366 -4.99 -6.61 23.65
C LEU A 366 -4.68 -6.36 25.13
N SER A 367 -4.82 -5.11 25.59
CA SER A 367 -4.55 -4.76 26.99
C SER A 367 -5.52 -5.49 27.94
N ALA A 368 -6.83 -5.42 27.68
CA ALA A 368 -7.85 -6.07 28.50
C ALA A 368 -7.69 -7.61 28.55
N LEU A 369 -7.43 -8.24 27.39
CA LEU A 369 -7.17 -9.67 27.28
C LEU A 369 -5.91 -10.07 28.04
N ALA A 370 -4.80 -9.34 27.88
CA ALA A 370 -3.56 -9.61 28.61
C ALA A 370 -3.77 -9.57 30.13
N THR A 371 -4.43 -8.52 30.64
CA THR A 371 -4.67 -8.35 32.09
C THR A 371 -5.64 -9.40 32.64
N GLY A 372 -6.72 -9.70 31.91
CA GLY A 372 -7.64 -10.79 32.27
C GLY A 372 -6.95 -12.15 32.27
N GLY A 373 -6.15 -12.44 31.24
CA GLY A 373 -5.33 -13.65 31.13
C GLY A 373 -4.35 -13.81 32.28
N ILE A 374 -3.59 -12.75 32.61
CA ILE A 374 -2.67 -12.75 33.75
C ILE A 374 -3.40 -13.04 35.05
N MET A 375 -4.55 -12.40 35.31
CA MET A 375 -5.31 -12.59 36.55
C MET A 375 -5.92 -14.00 36.68
N VAL A 376 -6.32 -14.63 35.57
CA VAL A 376 -7.01 -15.93 35.56
C VAL A 376 -6.05 -17.11 35.44
N LEU A 377 -5.01 -17.02 34.61
CA LEU A 377 -4.16 -18.15 34.23
C LEU A 377 -2.90 -18.27 35.09
N THR A 378 -2.23 -17.14 35.41
CA THR A 378 -0.98 -17.11 36.17
C THR A 378 -1.04 -17.88 37.49
N PRO A 379 -2.11 -17.77 38.33
CA PRO A 379 -2.12 -18.42 39.63
C PRO A 379 -2.05 -19.94 39.56
N ARG A 380 -2.69 -20.56 38.57
CA ARG A 380 -2.65 -22.01 38.38
C ARG A 380 -1.33 -22.46 37.78
N TRP A 381 -0.79 -21.69 36.84
CA TRP A 381 0.42 -22.08 36.11
C TRP A 381 1.69 -21.97 36.96
N ARG A 382 1.78 -20.99 37.85
CA ARG A 382 2.91 -20.89 38.80
C ARG A 382 2.97 -22.08 39.77
N GLU A 383 1.81 -22.66 40.11
CA GLU A 383 1.68 -23.78 41.06
C GLU A 383 2.03 -25.12 40.41
N CYS A 384 1.94 -25.22 39.09
CA CYS A 384 2.38 -26.39 38.32
C CYS A 384 3.90 -26.45 38.07
N ARG A 385 4.72 -25.70 38.81
CA ARG A 385 6.17 -25.65 38.61
C ARG A 385 6.86 -26.95 39.10
N PRO A 386 7.90 -27.43 38.40
CA PRO A 386 8.82 -28.40 38.98
C PRO A 386 9.53 -27.82 40.22
N ALA A 387 9.86 -28.68 41.19
CA ALA A 387 10.42 -28.25 42.48
C ALA A 387 11.71 -27.41 42.34
N TYR A 388 12.53 -27.70 41.32
CA TYR A 388 13.83 -27.07 41.05
C TYR A 388 13.74 -25.66 40.42
N VAL A 389 12.58 -25.23 39.90
CA VAL A 389 12.45 -23.89 39.29
C VAL A 389 12.16 -22.85 40.38
N PRO A 390 13.00 -21.81 40.55
CA PRO A 390 12.73 -20.73 41.49
C PRO A 390 11.36 -20.07 41.26
N ARG A 391 10.68 -19.72 42.35
CA ARG A 391 9.31 -19.15 42.30
C ARG A 391 9.24 -17.89 41.42
N TRP A 392 10.26 -17.04 41.44
CA TRP A 392 10.29 -15.81 40.67
C TRP A 392 10.41 -16.05 39.15
N ILE A 393 11.16 -17.07 38.72
CA ILE A 393 11.23 -17.48 37.31
C ILE A 393 9.88 -18.06 36.86
N ALA A 394 9.31 -18.95 37.67
CA ALA A 394 8.00 -19.53 37.38
C ALA A 394 6.90 -18.47 37.25
N GLU A 395 6.94 -17.43 38.09
CA GLU A 395 6.02 -16.29 38.00
C GLU A 395 6.24 -15.47 36.72
N ALA A 396 7.48 -15.14 36.37
CA ALA A 396 7.79 -14.38 35.15
C ALA A 396 7.32 -15.13 33.89
N VAL A 397 7.61 -16.42 33.80
CA VAL A 397 7.20 -17.28 32.69
C VAL A 397 5.67 -17.41 32.66
N ALA A 398 5.02 -17.65 33.80
CA ALA A 398 3.57 -17.78 33.86
C ALA A 398 2.85 -16.50 33.45
N VAL A 399 3.34 -15.33 33.87
CA VAL A 399 2.78 -14.02 33.48
C VAL A 399 2.95 -13.79 31.98
N ALA A 400 4.15 -14.00 31.44
CA ALA A 400 4.43 -13.81 30.01
C ALA A 400 3.60 -14.75 29.13
N LEU A 401 3.53 -16.03 29.50
CA LEU A 401 2.74 -17.02 28.79
C LEU A 401 1.24 -16.72 28.89
N ALA A 402 0.75 -16.31 30.07
CA ALA A 402 -0.68 -16.02 30.28
C ALA A 402 -1.14 -14.83 29.44
N ALA A 403 -0.33 -13.78 29.38
CA ALA A 403 -0.58 -12.63 28.52
C ALA A 403 -0.55 -13.03 27.04
N HIS A 404 0.48 -13.77 26.61
CA HIS A 404 0.65 -14.20 25.23
C HIS A 404 -0.53 -15.06 24.75
N VAL A 405 -0.91 -16.08 25.54
CA VAL A 405 -2.03 -16.97 25.24
C VAL A 405 -3.36 -16.21 25.15
N ALA A 406 -3.61 -15.27 26.06
CA ALA A 406 -4.84 -14.48 26.03
C ALA A 406 -4.92 -13.52 24.83
N CYS A 407 -3.79 -12.99 24.38
CA CYS A 407 -3.71 -12.08 23.23
C CYS A 407 -3.60 -12.80 21.88
N LEU A 408 -3.21 -14.07 21.86
CA LEU A 408 -2.87 -14.81 20.65
C LEU A 408 -3.97 -14.78 19.56
N PRO A 409 -5.27 -14.96 19.86
CA PRO A 409 -6.30 -14.91 18.82
C PRO A 409 -6.35 -13.57 18.08
N LEU A 410 -6.06 -12.47 18.78
CA LEU A 410 -6.08 -11.13 18.20
C LEU A 410 -4.75 -10.81 17.50
N LEU A 411 -3.62 -11.30 18.03
CA LEU A 411 -2.30 -11.17 17.39
C LEU A 411 -2.29 -11.87 16.03
N VAL A 412 -2.84 -13.09 15.93
CA VAL A 412 -2.93 -13.84 14.67
C VAL A 412 -3.69 -13.08 13.58
N VAL A 413 -4.78 -12.39 13.93
CA VAL A 413 -5.54 -11.55 12.98
C VAL A 413 -4.73 -10.34 12.53
N LEU A 414 -3.85 -9.82 13.39
CA LEU A 414 -3.07 -8.62 13.12
C LEU A 414 -1.79 -8.89 12.33
N SER A 415 -1.07 -9.96 12.67
CA SER A 415 0.27 -10.24 12.14
C SER A 415 0.34 -11.45 11.21
N ALA A 416 -0.72 -12.24 11.05
CA ALA A 416 -0.70 -13.49 10.27
C ALA A 416 0.40 -14.48 10.72
N GLU A 417 0.88 -14.34 11.95
CA GLU A 417 2.09 -14.99 12.45
C GLU A 417 1.95 -15.27 13.94
N VAL A 418 2.49 -16.41 14.38
CA VAL A 418 2.63 -16.77 15.79
C VAL A 418 4.10 -16.64 16.17
N ASN A 419 4.42 -15.59 16.91
CA ASN A 419 5.78 -15.33 17.40
C ASN A 419 6.02 -16.03 18.74
N TRP A 420 6.61 -17.23 18.70
CA TRP A 420 6.89 -18.02 19.91
C TRP A 420 8.06 -17.44 20.72
N VAL A 421 8.97 -16.70 20.07
CA VAL A 421 10.12 -16.02 20.72
C VAL A 421 9.65 -14.89 21.64
N ALA A 422 8.42 -14.40 21.47
CA ALA A 422 7.83 -13.38 22.32
C ALA A 422 7.88 -13.75 23.82
N VAL A 423 7.60 -15.00 24.19
CA VAL A 423 7.59 -15.42 25.60
C VAL A 423 8.99 -15.34 26.24
N PRO A 424 10.04 -16.02 25.73
CA PRO A 424 11.37 -15.91 26.30
C PRO A 424 11.93 -14.49 26.25
N ALA A 425 11.69 -13.74 25.16
CA ALA A 425 12.12 -12.34 25.06
C ALA A 425 11.50 -11.46 26.17
N ASN A 426 10.20 -11.63 26.44
CA ASN A 426 9.52 -10.92 27.53
C ASN A 426 10.07 -11.29 28.91
N VAL A 427 10.37 -12.57 29.16
CA VAL A 427 10.93 -13.03 30.44
C VAL A 427 12.32 -12.44 30.67
N LEU A 428 13.16 -12.37 29.63
CA LEU A 428 14.49 -11.78 29.72
C LEU A 428 14.47 -10.24 29.83
N ALA A 429 13.47 -9.59 29.22
CA ALA A 429 13.30 -8.14 29.31
C ALA A 429 12.68 -7.69 30.66
N ALA A 430 11.82 -8.51 31.27
CA ALA A 430 11.02 -8.15 32.43
C ALA A 430 11.81 -7.56 33.63
N PRO A 431 13.01 -8.06 34.01
CA PRO A 431 13.78 -7.49 35.13
C PRO A 431 14.30 -6.08 34.84
N ALA A 432 14.57 -5.75 33.57
CA ALA A 432 15.09 -4.46 33.17
C ALA A 432 13.99 -3.38 33.10
N VAL A 433 12.73 -3.76 32.85
CA VAL A 433 11.61 -2.81 32.70
C VAL A 433 11.40 -1.93 33.95
N PRO A 434 11.31 -2.44 35.20
CA PRO A 434 11.18 -1.57 36.36
C PRO A 434 12.35 -0.62 36.56
N VAL A 435 13.58 -1.06 36.29
CA VAL A 435 14.79 -0.22 36.41
C VAL A 435 14.72 0.92 35.38
N ALA A 436 14.37 0.60 34.13
CA ALA A 436 14.19 1.57 33.07
C ALA A 436 13.05 2.57 33.38
N THR A 437 11.90 2.08 33.86
CA THR A 437 10.74 2.92 34.17
C THR A 437 11.01 3.83 35.37
N ILE A 438 11.40 3.29 36.52
CA ILE A 438 11.63 4.09 37.74
C ILE A 438 12.80 5.06 37.51
N GLY A 439 13.92 4.56 36.97
CA GLY A 439 15.10 5.36 36.66
C GLY A 439 14.81 6.44 35.63
N GLY A 440 14.05 6.12 34.58
CA GLY A 440 13.67 7.08 33.55
C GLY A 440 12.78 8.21 34.04
N PHE A 441 11.78 7.91 34.89
CA PHE A 441 10.98 8.96 35.54
C PHE A 441 11.81 9.80 36.54
N ALA A 442 12.75 9.17 37.26
CA ALA A 442 13.68 9.90 38.13
C ALA A 442 14.56 10.85 37.32
N VAL A 443 15.12 10.39 36.19
CA VAL A 443 15.91 11.22 35.26
C VAL A 443 15.06 12.36 34.70
N ALA A 444 13.82 12.11 34.29
CA ALA A 444 12.92 13.16 33.82
C ALA A 444 12.67 14.24 34.89
N GLY A 445 12.53 13.84 36.16
CA GLY A 445 12.40 14.75 37.30
C GLY A 445 13.68 15.53 37.59
N ILE A 446 14.83 14.87 37.67
CA ILE A 446 16.15 15.49 37.91
C ILE A 446 16.47 16.48 36.79
N ALA A 447 16.15 16.15 35.53
CA ALA A 447 16.40 17.01 34.38
C ALA A 447 15.66 18.36 34.48
N GLN A 448 14.58 18.45 35.27
CA GLN A 448 13.88 19.71 35.49
C GLN A 448 14.70 20.72 36.29
N VAL A 449 15.61 20.23 37.16
CA VAL A 449 16.36 21.04 38.13
C VAL A 449 17.85 21.07 37.82
N TRP A 450 18.43 19.91 37.44
CA TRP A 450 19.87 19.76 37.25
C TRP A 450 20.19 18.85 36.03
N PRO A 451 20.22 19.42 34.80
CA PRO A 451 20.41 18.64 33.56
C PRO A 451 21.71 17.81 33.49
N PRO A 452 22.88 18.31 33.93
CA PRO A 452 24.10 17.49 33.98
C PRO A 452 23.99 16.25 34.87
N LEU A 453 23.36 16.37 36.05
CA LEU A 453 23.12 15.22 36.91
C LEU A 453 22.14 14.24 36.27
N ALA A 454 21.13 14.74 35.55
CA ALA A 454 20.19 13.89 34.82
C ALA A 454 20.88 13.08 33.72
N ALA A 455 21.80 13.68 32.97
CA ALA A 455 22.59 12.99 31.94
C ALA A 455 23.50 11.91 32.56
N ALA A 456 24.12 12.17 33.72
CA ALA A 456 24.88 11.16 34.46
C ALA A 456 23.97 10.03 34.99
N ALA A 457 22.83 10.38 35.57
CA ALA A 457 21.85 9.42 36.10
C ALA A 457 21.21 8.57 35.00
N ALA A 458 21.13 9.07 33.75
CA ALA A 458 20.54 8.38 32.61
C ALA A 458 21.28 7.08 32.23
N TRP A 459 22.54 6.91 32.62
CA TRP A 459 23.30 5.68 32.35
C TRP A 459 22.72 4.43 33.03
N ILE A 460 22.11 4.58 34.21
CA ILE A 460 21.49 3.45 34.93
C ILE A 460 20.28 2.90 34.18
N PRO A 461 19.21 3.68 33.91
CA PRO A 461 18.11 3.20 33.08
C PRO A 461 18.54 2.96 31.63
N GLY A 462 19.56 3.67 31.13
CA GLY A 462 20.17 3.45 29.82
C GLY A 462 20.72 2.03 29.66
N ALA A 463 21.47 1.51 30.65
CA ALA A 463 21.98 0.15 30.65
C ALA A 463 20.84 -0.90 30.65
N ALA A 464 19.77 -0.65 31.40
CA ALA A 464 18.59 -1.52 31.41
C ALA A 464 17.91 -1.55 30.02
N VAL A 465 17.80 -0.41 29.36
CA VAL A 465 17.21 -0.32 28.02
C VAL A 465 18.14 -0.89 26.93
N LEU A 466 19.46 -0.77 27.08
CA LEU A 466 20.43 -1.46 26.22
C LEU A 466 20.26 -2.97 26.29
N TRP A 467 20.06 -3.52 27.49
CA TRP A 467 19.76 -4.94 27.66
C TRP A 467 18.49 -5.34 26.89
N ILE A 468 17.40 -4.57 27.03
CA ILE A 468 16.15 -4.82 26.28
C ILE A 468 16.41 -4.77 24.77
N GLY A 469 17.18 -3.79 24.29
CA GLY A 469 17.58 -3.68 22.88
C GLY A 469 18.41 -4.87 22.39
N ALA A 470 19.33 -5.38 23.21
CA ALA A 470 20.14 -6.56 22.91
C ALA A 470 19.28 -7.84 22.85
N VAL A 471 18.34 -8.01 23.78
CA VAL A 471 17.36 -9.11 23.76
C VAL A 471 16.53 -9.06 22.47
N ALA A 472 15.97 -7.89 22.13
CA ALA A 472 15.19 -7.70 20.91
C ALA A 472 16.01 -8.01 19.65
N GLY A 473 17.24 -7.47 19.56
CA GLY A 473 18.13 -7.68 18.43
C GLY A 473 18.66 -9.11 18.27
N THR A 474 18.77 -9.87 19.37
CA THR A 474 19.14 -11.28 19.34
C THR A 474 17.95 -12.15 18.95
N ALA A 475 16.79 -11.88 19.56
CA ALA A 475 15.53 -12.57 19.26
C ALA A 475 15.11 -12.40 17.80
N SER A 476 15.30 -11.21 17.22
CA SER A 476 14.97 -10.95 15.82
C SER A 476 15.86 -11.71 14.83
N ARG A 477 17.06 -12.15 15.22
CA ARG A 477 17.98 -12.92 14.36
C ARG A 477 17.73 -14.43 14.40
N LEU A 478 16.84 -14.92 15.27
CA LEU A 478 16.56 -16.35 15.38
C LEU A 478 15.80 -16.86 14.13
N PRO A 479 16.27 -17.94 13.48
CA PRO A 479 15.54 -18.57 12.38
C PRO A 479 14.21 -19.14 12.89
N GLY A 480 13.14 -19.01 12.11
CA GLY A 480 11.83 -19.54 12.48
C GLY A 480 11.15 -18.85 13.67
N ARG A 481 11.57 -17.63 14.03
CA ARG A 481 11.02 -16.84 15.14
C ARG A 481 9.49 -16.65 15.09
N ALA A 482 8.93 -16.61 13.89
CA ALA A 482 7.52 -16.44 13.62
C ALA A 482 7.05 -17.58 12.73
N LEU A 483 6.05 -18.31 13.19
CA LEU A 483 5.40 -19.36 12.41
C LEU A 483 4.23 -18.74 11.65
N PRO A 484 4.17 -18.87 10.31
CA PRO A 484 3.06 -18.34 9.54
C PRO A 484 1.77 -19.02 9.99
N TRP A 485 0.72 -18.22 10.20
CA TRP A 485 -0.60 -18.70 10.61
C TRP A 485 -1.67 -18.04 9.73
N PRO A 486 -2.75 -18.75 9.36
CA PRO A 486 -3.80 -18.15 8.55
C PRO A 486 -4.37 -16.87 9.17
N ASP A 487 -4.30 -15.75 8.44
CA ASP A 487 -4.82 -14.41 8.83
C ASP A 487 -6.36 -14.31 8.78
N THR A 488 -7.03 -15.46 8.68
CA THR A 488 -8.48 -15.55 8.54
C THR A 488 -9.18 -15.58 9.90
N LEU A 489 -10.44 -15.15 9.93
CA LEU A 489 -11.31 -15.34 11.11
C LEU A 489 -11.39 -16.81 11.52
N ALA A 490 -11.30 -17.75 10.56
CA ALA A 490 -11.24 -19.17 10.82
C ALA A 490 -9.92 -19.56 11.53
N GLY A 491 -8.78 -19.00 11.11
CA GLY A 491 -7.49 -19.18 11.78
C GLY A 491 -7.50 -18.68 13.22
N ALA A 492 -8.09 -17.51 13.47
CA ALA A 492 -8.26 -16.96 14.81
C ALA A 492 -9.23 -17.79 15.67
N ALA A 493 -10.35 -18.23 15.10
CA ALA A 493 -11.32 -19.10 15.77
C ALA A 493 -10.73 -20.47 16.10
N ALA A 494 -9.88 -21.03 15.23
CA ALA A 494 -9.18 -22.28 15.47
C ALA A 494 -8.23 -22.17 16.68
N VAL A 495 -7.42 -21.12 16.76
CA VAL A 495 -6.57 -20.86 17.92
C VAL A 495 -7.40 -20.68 19.19
N ALA A 496 -8.46 -19.86 19.13
CA ALA A 496 -9.33 -19.66 20.28
C ALA A 496 -10.01 -20.97 20.73
N ALA A 497 -10.47 -21.80 19.79
CA ALA A 497 -11.06 -23.11 20.08
C ALA A 497 -10.04 -24.06 20.72
N VAL A 498 -8.81 -24.13 20.21
CA VAL A 498 -7.72 -24.92 20.82
C VAL A 498 -7.45 -24.46 22.25
N LEU A 499 -7.39 -23.15 22.50
CA LEU A 499 -7.19 -22.59 23.84
C LEU A 499 -8.35 -22.92 24.78
N VAL A 500 -9.59 -22.80 24.32
CA VAL A 500 -10.79 -23.16 25.11
C VAL A 500 -10.81 -24.66 25.41
N VAL A 501 -10.51 -25.51 24.43
CA VAL A 501 -10.41 -26.96 24.60
C VAL A 501 -9.33 -27.30 25.63
N LEU A 502 -8.14 -26.70 25.56
CA LEU A 502 -7.08 -26.90 26.55
C LEU A 502 -7.46 -26.44 27.97
N LEU A 503 -8.30 -25.41 28.09
CA LEU A 503 -8.81 -24.90 29.36
C LEU A 503 -9.94 -25.77 29.96
N VAL A 504 -10.79 -26.35 29.11
CA VAL A 504 -11.93 -27.19 29.51
C VAL A 504 -11.50 -28.63 29.80
N LEU A 505 -10.56 -29.19 29.02
CA LEU A 505 -10.05 -30.53 29.22
C LEU A 505 -9.38 -30.67 30.60
N ARG A 506 -9.70 -31.76 31.31
CA ARG A 506 -9.13 -32.10 32.63
C ARG A 506 -8.44 -33.47 32.61
N GLY A 507 -7.61 -33.73 33.61
CA GLY A 507 -7.06 -35.06 33.87
C GLY A 507 -6.05 -35.56 32.82
N ARG A 508 -6.14 -36.85 32.46
CA ARG A 508 -5.21 -37.51 31.53
C ARG A 508 -5.36 -37.01 30.09
N VAL A 509 -6.57 -36.68 29.64
CA VAL A 509 -6.83 -36.21 28.27
C VAL A 509 -6.08 -34.89 27.98
N ARG A 510 -6.11 -33.92 28.90
CA ARG A 510 -5.33 -32.68 28.76
C ARG A 510 -3.83 -32.96 28.63
N ARG A 511 -3.29 -33.90 29.43
CA ARG A 511 -1.88 -34.28 29.39
C ARG A 511 -1.51 -34.91 28.04
N VAL A 512 -2.35 -35.79 27.49
CA VAL A 512 -2.11 -36.40 26.18
C VAL A 512 -2.15 -35.35 25.08
N VAL A 513 -3.15 -34.46 25.07
CA VAL A 513 -3.24 -33.37 24.06
C VAL A 513 -2.05 -32.42 24.15
N CYS A 514 -1.63 -32.02 25.36
CA CYS A 514 -0.43 -31.20 25.54
C CYS A 514 0.84 -31.94 25.11
N ALA A 515 0.97 -33.24 25.39
CA ALA A 515 2.13 -34.03 25.00
C ALA A 515 2.21 -34.22 23.49
N VAL A 516 1.08 -34.49 22.81
CA VAL A 516 0.99 -34.59 21.35
C VAL A 516 1.26 -33.23 20.71
N GLY A 517 0.69 -32.15 21.24
CA GLY A 517 0.96 -30.79 20.77
C GLY A 517 2.42 -30.37 20.95
N LEU A 518 3.04 -30.72 22.09
CA LEU A 518 4.45 -30.49 22.34
C LEU A 518 5.33 -31.35 21.42
N ALA A 519 4.97 -32.62 21.20
CA ALA A 519 5.67 -33.49 20.27
C ALA A 519 5.58 -32.97 18.83
N ALA A 520 4.40 -32.54 18.38
CA ALA A 520 4.22 -31.93 17.07
C ALA A 520 5.01 -30.62 16.93
N ALA A 521 5.04 -29.77 17.98
CA ALA A 521 5.84 -28.55 18.00
C ALA A 521 7.35 -28.84 17.99
N LEU A 522 7.80 -29.82 18.76
CA LEU A 522 9.20 -30.26 18.79
C LEU A 522 9.61 -30.91 17.47
N THR A 523 8.74 -31.70 16.83
CA THR A 523 8.96 -32.28 15.50
C THR A 523 8.99 -31.19 14.43
N ALA A 524 8.08 -30.21 14.47
CA ALA A 524 8.12 -29.07 13.56
C ALA A 524 9.39 -28.24 13.76
N LEU A 525 9.82 -28.06 15.01
CA LEU A 525 11.07 -27.41 15.36
C LEU A 525 12.27 -28.20 14.84
N THR A 526 12.39 -29.50 15.12
CA THR A 526 13.50 -30.33 14.63
C THR A 526 13.52 -30.42 13.11
N VAL A 527 12.37 -30.57 12.44
CA VAL A 527 12.28 -30.49 10.98
C VAL A 527 12.74 -29.13 10.47
N HIS A 528 12.45 -28.03 11.18
CA HIS A 528 12.94 -26.70 10.82
C HIS A 528 14.46 -26.52 11.03
N TRP A 529 15.05 -27.11 12.08
CA TRP A 529 16.49 -27.07 12.35
C TRP A 529 17.30 -28.03 11.47
N VAL A 530 16.68 -29.12 11.01
CA VAL A 530 17.28 -30.14 10.14
C VAL A 530 17.01 -29.85 8.65
N ALA A 531 16.00 -29.03 8.34
CA ALA A 531 15.76 -28.54 6.99
C ALA A 531 17.01 -27.78 6.49
N PRO A 532 17.36 -27.90 5.20
CA PRO A 532 18.53 -27.23 4.63
C PRO A 532 18.47 -25.73 4.91
N ALA A 533 19.48 -25.19 5.57
CA ALA A 533 19.56 -23.77 5.85
C ALA A 533 19.56 -22.98 4.52
N TRP A 534 18.70 -21.96 4.43
CA TRP A 534 18.76 -20.99 3.34
C TRP A 534 19.74 -19.86 3.68
N PRO A 535 20.57 -19.41 2.74
CA PRO A 535 20.79 -20.00 1.41
C PRO A 535 21.58 -21.32 1.50
N PRO A 536 21.40 -22.24 0.53
CA PRO A 536 22.09 -23.52 0.53
C PRO A 536 23.61 -23.34 0.54
N ALA A 537 24.32 -24.24 1.23
CA ALA A 537 25.77 -24.21 1.27
C ALA A 537 26.35 -24.24 -0.15
N GLY A 538 27.32 -23.37 -0.43
CA GLY A 538 27.98 -23.31 -1.73
C GLY A 538 27.19 -22.61 -2.85
N TRP A 539 26.05 -21.96 -2.56
CA TRP A 539 25.31 -21.20 -3.56
C TRP A 539 26.19 -20.20 -4.33
N ALA A 540 25.95 -20.09 -5.63
CA ALA A 540 26.69 -19.19 -6.52
C ALA A 540 25.84 -18.01 -6.97
N MET A 541 24.57 -18.23 -7.30
CA MET A 541 23.64 -17.14 -7.62
C MET A 541 22.24 -17.41 -7.07
N VAL A 542 21.47 -16.35 -6.84
CA VAL A 542 20.07 -16.41 -6.41
C VAL A 542 19.25 -15.45 -7.25
N ALA A 543 18.12 -15.92 -7.77
CA ALA A 543 17.04 -15.06 -8.27
C ALA A 543 16.05 -14.79 -7.12
N CYS A 544 15.97 -13.52 -6.70
CA CYS A 544 15.14 -13.09 -5.60
C CYS A 544 13.70 -12.85 -6.05
N ARG A 545 12.73 -13.23 -5.22
CA ARG A 545 11.32 -12.90 -5.42
C ARG A 545 11.04 -11.46 -4.97
N VAL A 546 11.11 -10.55 -5.93
CA VAL A 546 10.91 -9.11 -5.74
C VAL A 546 9.60 -8.56 -6.32
N GLY A 547 8.70 -9.44 -6.77
CA GLY A 547 7.46 -9.08 -7.44
C GLY A 547 7.58 -9.25 -8.94
N GLN A 548 6.89 -8.42 -9.73
CA GLN A 548 7.07 -8.38 -11.18
C GLN A 548 8.35 -7.60 -11.49
N GLY A 549 9.47 -8.29 -11.67
CA GLY A 549 10.76 -7.69 -11.96
C GLY A 549 11.95 -8.56 -11.58
N ASP A 550 13.15 -8.08 -11.89
CA ASP A 550 14.41 -8.81 -11.69
C ASP A 550 15.19 -8.33 -10.47
N ALA A 551 15.70 -9.28 -9.70
CA ALA A 551 16.77 -9.04 -8.75
C ALA A 551 17.61 -10.31 -8.60
N LEU A 552 18.83 -10.27 -9.13
CA LEU A 552 19.74 -11.40 -9.18
C LEU A 552 20.96 -11.10 -8.30
N VAL A 553 21.38 -12.06 -7.50
CA VAL A 553 22.50 -11.91 -6.57
C VAL A 553 23.53 -12.98 -6.88
N LEU A 554 24.76 -12.58 -7.22
CA LEU A 554 25.89 -13.49 -7.43
C LEU A 554 26.84 -13.40 -6.24
N ARG A 555 27.18 -14.53 -5.64
CA ARG A 555 28.03 -14.59 -4.44
C ARG A 555 29.48 -14.25 -4.78
N ALA A 556 30.01 -13.16 -4.22
CA ALA A 556 31.39 -12.70 -4.39
C ALA A 556 32.26 -12.91 -3.13
N GLY A 557 31.70 -13.46 -2.05
CA GLY A 557 32.39 -13.73 -0.79
C GLY A 557 31.42 -14.23 0.29
N ALA A 558 31.87 -14.28 1.54
CA ALA A 558 31.03 -14.75 2.65
C ALA A 558 29.81 -13.85 2.90
N GLN A 559 30.00 -12.52 2.88
CA GLN A 559 28.95 -11.51 3.07
C GLN A 559 28.97 -10.45 1.94
N ARG A 560 29.58 -10.81 0.80
CA ARG A 560 29.82 -9.93 -0.33
C ARG A 560 29.18 -10.48 -1.60
N ALA A 561 28.50 -9.64 -2.36
CA ALA A 561 27.84 -10.05 -3.60
C ALA A 561 27.94 -9.02 -4.73
N ILE A 562 27.70 -9.49 -5.96
CA ILE A 562 27.35 -8.67 -7.11
C ILE A 562 25.83 -8.74 -7.22
N VAL A 563 25.17 -7.60 -7.34
CA VAL A 563 23.70 -7.53 -7.47
C VAL A 563 23.39 -7.01 -8.86
N VAL A 564 22.51 -7.69 -9.59
CA VAL A 564 22.04 -7.30 -10.92
C VAL A 564 20.53 -7.10 -10.83
N ASP A 565 20.13 -5.85 -11.02
CA ASP A 565 18.77 -5.34 -10.80
C ASP A 565 18.26 -5.49 -9.36
N THR A 566 17.17 -4.79 -9.07
CA THR A 566 16.66 -4.60 -7.71
C THR A 566 15.15 -4.77 -7.58
N GLY A 567 14.46 -5.10 -8.66
CA GLY A 567 13.01 -5.24 -8.68
C GLY A 567 12.28 -3.91 -8.49
N PRO A 568 10.94 -3.96 -8.39
CA PRO A 568 10.10 -2.79 -8.09
C PRO A 568 10.01 -2.44 -6.60
N ASP A 569 10.27 -3.39 -5.69
CA ASP A 569 10.03 -3.23 -4.25
C ASP A 569 11.34 -3.19 -3.42
N PRO A 570 11.68 -2.02 -2.83
CA PRO A 570 12.81 -1.87 -1.92
C PRO A 570 12.80 -2.82 -0.71
N VAL A 571 11.62 -3.16 -0.18
CA VAL A 571 11.52 -4.03 0.99
C VAL A 571 11.84 -5.46 0.60
N ALA A 572 11.34 -5.92 -0.54
CA ALA A 572 11.55 -7.29 -1.01
C ALA A 572 13.03 -7.57 -1.33
N VAL A 573 13.72 -6.66 -2.04
CA VAL A 573 15.16 -6.82 -2.34
C VAL A 573 16.02 -6.72 -1.07
N SER A 574 15.70 -5.81 -0.15
CA SER A 574 16.43 -5.70 1.12
C SER A 574 16.25 -6.96 1.98
N ARG A 575 15.03 -7.53 2.02
CA ARG A 575 14.78 -8.83 2.67
C ARG A 575 15.64 -9.92 2.05
N CYS A 576 15.62 -10.08 0.72
CA CYS A 576 16.40 -11.10 0.04
C CYS A 576 17.90 -10.98 0.38
N LEU A 577 18.49 -9.80 0.26
CA LEU A 577 19.90 -9.58 0.58
C LEU A 577 20.22 -9.82 2.06
N THR A 578 19.28 -9.56 2.97
CA THR A 578 19.45 -9.81 4.41
C THR A 578 19.46 -11.31 4.70
N GLU A 579 18.54 -12.05 4.09
CA GLU A 579 18.44 -13.50 4.22
C GLU A 579 19.66 -14.22 3.61
N LEU A 580 20.21 -13.67 2.52
CA LEU A 580 21.47 -14.12 1.93
C LEU A 580 22.72 -13.68 2.72
N ARG A 581 22.53 -12.91 3.81
CA ARG A 581 23.59 -12.38 4.70
C ARG A 581 24.61 -11.52 3.96
N ILE A 582 24.14 -10.67 3.04
CA ILE A 582 24.98 -9.74 2.29
C ILE A 582 25.03 -8.40 2.99
N ASP A 583 26.23 -8.00 3.40
CA ASP A 583 26.52 -6.72 4.05
C ASP A 583 27.27 -5.75 3.12
N ALA A 584 27.90 -6.29 2.05
CA ALA A 584 28.64 -5.53 1.06
C ALA A 584 28.26 -5.93 -0.38
N ILE A 585 27.88 -4.95 -1.19
CA ILE A 585 27.66 -5.09 -2.62
C ILE A 585 28.92 -4.63 -3.34
N ALA A 586 29.68 -5.57 -3.91
CA ALA A 586 30.90 -5.27 -4.64
C ALA A 586 30.64 -4.41 -5.89
N LEU A 587 29.57 -4.77 -6.61
CA LEU A 587 29.11 -4.10 -7.81
C LEU A 587 27.59 -4.23 -7.87
N LEU A 588 26.88 -3.11 -7.97
CA LEU A 588 25.46 -3.06 -8.28
C LEU A 588 25.30 -2.76 -9.76
N VAL A 589 24.74 -3.67 -10.53
CA VAL A 589 24.42 -3.47 -11.95
C VAL A 589 22.94 -3.20 -12.06
N ILE A 590 22.56 -2.11 -12.71
CA ILE A 590 21.16 -1.88 -13.09
C ILE A 590 21.11 -1.94 -14.61
N THR A 591 20.37 -2.89 -15.15
CA THR A 591 20.38 -3.20 -16.57
C THR A 591 19.73 -2.10 -17.39
N HIS A 592 18.61 -1.53 -16.93
CA HIS A 592 17.94 -0.36 -17.50
C HIS A 592 17.04 0.36 -16.47
N GLY A 593 16.37 1.44 -16.89
CA GLY A 593 15.72 2.41 -16.00
C GLY A 593 14.31 2.03 -15.50
N ASP A 594 13.74 0.93 -15.96
CA ASP A 594 12.34 0.63 -15.70
C ASP A 594 12.15 0.18 -14.24
N ILE A 595 10.92 0.36 -13.75
CA ILE A 595 10.64 0.25 -12.31
C ILE A 595 10.88 -1.16 -11.78
N ASP A 596 10.61 -2.17 -12.59
CA ASP A 596 10.82 -3.59 -12.36
C ASP A 596 12.29 -4.02 -12.33
N HIS A 597 13.23 -3.12 -12.65
CA HIS A 597 14.68 -3.33 -12.49
C HIS A 597 15.31 -2.36 -11.49
N ALA A 598 14.96 -1.07 -11.56
CA ALA A 598 15.62 -0.01 -10.81
C ALA A 598 14.84 0.46 -9.55
N GLY A 599 13.57 0.10 -9.40
CA GLY A 599 12.67 0.64 -8.37
C GLY A 599 13.07 0.30 -6.93
N GLY A 600 13.70 -0.85 -6.72
CA GLY A 600 14.13 -1.38 -5.44
C GLY A 600 15.49 -0.87 -4.96
N THR A 601 16.16 0.03 -5.69
CA THR A 601 17.54 0.44 -5.42
C THR A 601 17.75 0.96 -3.98
N ALA A 602 16.78 1.68 -3.41
CA ALA A 602 16.83 2.13 -2.01
C ALA A 602 16.97 0.98 -1.01
N GLY A 603 16.37 -0.17 -1.31
CA GLY A 603 16.47 -1.39 -0.50
C GLY A 603 17.85 -2.01 -0.56
N ALA A 604 18.47 -2.01 -1.74
CA ALA A 604 19.83 -2.53 -1.94
C ALA A 604 20.89 -1.70 -1.20
N LEU A 605 20.73 -0.36 -1.15
CA LEU A 605 21.63 0.54 -0.43
C LEU A 605 21.42 0.50 1.09
N SER A 606 20.24 0.10 1.56
CA SER A 606 19.87 0.19 2.97
C SER A 606 20.72 -0.71 3.85
N GLY A 607 21.53 -0.11 4.73
CA GLY A 607 22.37 -0.82 5.70
C GLY A 607 23.55 -1.58 5.11
N ARG A 608 23.93 -1.31 3.85
CA ARG A 608 24.98 -2.03 3.13
C ARG A 608 26.00 -1.10 2.52
N THR A 609 27.23 -1.58 2.40
CA THR A 609 28.29 -0.85 1.67
C THR A 609 28.22 -1.21 0.19
N VAL A 610 28.27 -0.22 -0.71
CA VAL A 610 28.26 -0.45 -2.17
C VAL A 610 29.54 0.09 -2.78
N GLY A 611 30.32 -0.80 -3.41
CA GLY A 611 31.64 -0.45 -3.96
C GLY A 611 31.55 0.39 -5.23
N ALA A 612 30.70 0.00 -6.18
CA ALA A 612 30.43 0.74 -7.41
C ALA A 612 29.06 0.37 -7.98
N VAL A 613 28.50 1.26 -8.79
CA VAL A 613 27.28 1.02 -9.57
C VAL A 613 27.59 1.06 -11.06
N LEU A 614 27.11 0.08 -11.81
CA LEU A 614 27.24 -0.01 -13.25
C LEU A 614 25.88 0.21 -13.91
N LEU A 615 25.78 1.26 -14.74
CA LEU A 615 24.54 1.67 -15.43
C LEU A 615 24.75 1.65 -16.96
N PRO A 616 23.71 1.45 -17.78
CA PRO A 616 23.82 1.60 -19.22
C PRO A 616 24.12 3.06 -19.63
N PRO A 617 24.63 3.31 -20.85
CA PRO A 617 24.97 4.65 -21.33
C PRO A 617 23.81 5.64 -21.35
N ARG A 618 22.59 5.13 -21.58
CA ARG A 618 21.35 5.92 -21.63
C ARG A 618 20.39 5.46 -20.52
N PHE A 619 20.85 5.55 -19.28
CA PHE A 619 20.03 5.23 -18.12
C PHE A 619 18.99 6.33 -17.83
N ASP A 620 17.70 5.99 -17.90
CA ASP A 620 16.60 6.92 -17.67
C ASP A 620 15.74 6.51 -16.47
N HIS A 621 16.19 6.85 -15.27
CA HIS A 621 15.37 6.77 -14.06
C HIS A 621 15.76 7.85 -13.03
N PRO A 622 15.13 9.03 -13.07
CA PRO A 622 15.51 10.17 -12.23
C PRO A 622 15.51 9.91 -10.71
N PRO A 623 14.56 9.16 -10.12
CA PRO A 623 14.58 8.82 -8.70
C PRO A 623 15.85 8.06 -8.28
N THR A 624 16.19 6.98 -8.99
CA THR A 624 17.39 6.17 -8.69
C THR A 624 18.67 6.95 -8.96
N ALA A 625 18.74 7.74 -10.05
CA ALA A 625 19.89 8.60 -10.32
C ALA A 625 20.13 9.67 -9.24
N ARG A 626 19.07 10.20 -8.60
CA ARG A 626 19.21 11.10 -7.44
C ARG A 626 19.68 10.37 -6.20
N LEU A 627 19.12 9.18 -5.94
CA LEU A 627 19.48 8.35 -4.80
C LEU A 627 20.96 7.96 -4.83
N LEU A 628 21.46 7.46 -5.96
CA LEU A 628 22.86 7.07 -6.12
C LEU A 628 23.83 8.24 -5.91
N ARG A 629 23.47 9.43 -6.41
CA ARG A 629 24.24 10.67 -6.15
C ARG A 629 24.27 11.04 -4.67
N SER A 630 23.15 10.91 -3.96
CA SER A 630 23.08 11.22 -2.53
C SER A 630 23.83 10.22 -1.64
N ALA A 631 24.05 9.00 -2.13
CA ALA A 631 24.74 7.94 -1.42
C ALA A 631 26.27 7.95 -1.65
N ASP A 632 26.78 8.89 -2.45
CA ASP A 632 28.20 9.03 -2.81
C ASP A 632 28.84 7.74 -3.38
N VAL A 633 28.04 6.95 -4.12
CA VAL A 633 28.51 5.69 -4.70
C VAL A 633 29.14 5.93 -6.08
N PRO A 634 30.34 5.40 -6.36
CA PRO A 634 30.96 5.53 -7.68
C PRO A 634 30.11 4.92 -8.80
N VAL A 635 29.64 5.76 -9.73
CA VAL A 635 28.86 5.32 -10.90
C VAL A 635 29.77 5.13 -12.12
N ARG A 636 29.62 4.00 -12.81
CA ARG A 636 30.35 3.63 -14.02
C ARG A 636 29.36 3.28 -15.14
N THR A 637 29.78 3.47 -16.37
CA THR A 637 28.95 3.18 -17.55
C THR A 637 29.32 1.83 -18.15
N ALA A 638 28.33 0.95 -18.29
CA ALA A 638 28.44 -0.33 -18.98
C ALA A 638 28.57 -0.12 -20.49
N VAL A 639 29.63 -0.64 -21.08
CA VAL A 639 29.81 -0.65 -22.53
C VAL A 639 30.38 -2.00 -22.94
N SER A 640 29.88 -2.54 -24.06
CA SER A 640 30.35 -3.77 -24.68
C SER A 640 31.88 -3.80 -24.79
N GLY A 641 32.48 -4.94 -24.42
CA GLY A 641 33.93 -5.16 -24.43
C GLY A 641 34.62 -4.89 -23.07
N GLN A 642 33.92 -4.32 -22.09
CA GLN A 642 34.45 -4.18 -20.74
C GLN A 642 34.49 -5.52 -19.99
N ARG A 643 35.53 -5.71 -19.17
CA ARG A 643 35.69 -6.86 -18.28
C ARG A 643 35.90 -6.41 -16.84
N TRP A 644 35.20 -7.07 -15.92
CA TRP A 644 35.30 -6.84 -14.48
C TRP A 644 35.73 -8.11 -13.77
N ASN A 645 36.84 -8.04 -13.02
CA ASN A 645 37.35 -9.16 -12.24
C ASN A 645 36.95 -8.99 -10.78
N LEU A 646 35.93 -9.75 -10.35
CA LEU A 646 35.33 -9.72 -9.02
C LEU A 646 35.27 -11.16 -8.49
N ALA A 647 36.44 -11.69 -8.10
CA ALA A 647 36.61 -13.09 -7.71
C ALA A 647 35.49 -13.59 -6.76
N PRO A 648 34.92 -14.79 -6.99
CA PRO A 648 35.30 -15.79 -8.00
C PRO A 648 34.75 -15.52 -9.42
N TRP A 649 34.12 -14.36 -9.64
CA TRP A 649 33.48 -14.01 -10.91
C TRP A 649 34.35 -13.14 -11.80
N THR A 650 34.30 -13.42 -13.10
CA THR A 650 34.71 -12.51 -14.16
C THR A 650 33.46 -12.13 -14.96
N LEU A 651 33.12 -10.85 -15.02
CA LEU A 651 31.97 -10.36 -15.78
C LEU A 651 32.45 -9.71 -17.08
N ASP A 652 32.02 -10.25 -18.22
CA ASP A 652 32.18 -9.60 -19.51
C ASP A 652 30.89 -8.86 -19.87
N VAL A 653 30.99 -7.55 -20.12
CA VAL A 653 29.87 -6.75 -20.64
C VAL A 653 29.76 -7.02 -22.14
N LEU A 654 28.71 -7.71 -22.56
CA LEU A 654 28.47 -8.04 -23.96
C LEU A 654 27.68 -6.94 -24.68
N TRP A 655 26.79 -6.26 -23.96
CA TRP A 655 25.89 -5.21 -24.44
C TRP A 655 25.61 -4.23 -23.29
N PRO A 656 25.27 -2.94 -23.52
CA PRO A 656 25.05 -2.24 -24.79
C PRO A 656 26.31 -1.69 -25.46
N ARG A 657 26.21 -1.33 -26.74
CA ARG A 657 27.20 -0.49 -27.43
C ARG A 657 26.98 0.97 -27.01
N ARG A 658 27.96 1.85 -27.23
CA ARG A 658 27.84 3.28 -26.86
C ARG A 658 26.67 3.99 -27.57
N ASP A 659 26.31 3.51 -28.75
CA ASP A 659 25.27 4.03 -29.63
C ASP A 659 23.91 3.33 -29.46
N SER A 660 23.81 2.29 -28.62
CA SER A 660 22.56 1.56 -28.39
C SER A 660 21.42 2.48 -27.93
N PRO A 661 20.17 2.17 -28.31
CA PRO A 661 19.00 2.86 -27.78
C PRO A 661 18.90 2.71 -26.25
N GLY A 662 18.17 3.60 -25.59
CA GLY A 662 17.81 3.42 -24.17
C GLY A 662 16.66 2.41 -24.01
N GLY A 663 16.21 2.18 -22.78
CA GLY A 663 15.15 1.21 -22.48
C GLY A 663 15.62 -0.25 -22.62
N ASN A 664 14.69 -1.14 -22.98
CA ASN A 664 14.87 -2.60 -23.09
C ASN A 664 16.07 -3.02 -23.94
N ASP A 665 16.15 -2.57 -25.20
CA ASP A 665 17.29 -2.84 -26.09
C ASP A 665 18.60 -2.15 -25.66
N GLY A 666 18.55 -1.27 -24.66
CA GLY A 666 19.71 -0.68 -23.99
C GLY A 666 20.20 -1.47 -22.77
N SER A 667 19.54 -2.58 -22.43
CA SER A 667 19.83 -3.38 -21.24
C SER A 667 21.29 -3.83 -21.17
N VAL A 668 21.89 -3.78 -19.98
CA VAL A 668 23.21 -4.35 -19.75
C VAL A 668 23.16 -5.88 -19.81
N VAL A 669 23.85 -6.47 -20.79
CA VAL A 669 23.98 -7.93 -20.94
C VAL A 669 25.34 -8.36 -20.43
N LEU A 670 25.36 -9.28 -19.48
CA LEU A 670 26.58 -9.79 -18.85
C LEU A 670 26.75 -11.28 -19.08
N LEU A 671 27.97 -11.69 -19.43
CA LEU A 671 28.41 -13.06 -19.27
C LEU A 671 29.25 -13.15 -18.01
N ALA A 672 28.71 -13.76 -16.96
CA ALA A 672 29.41 -14.01 -15.71
C ALA A 672 30.05 -15.40 -15.74
N ARG A 673 31.38 -15.47 -15.63
CA ARG A 673 32.14 -16.71 -15.53
C ARG A 673 32.65 -16.89 -14.11
N ARG A 674 32.23 -17.97 -13.46
CA ARG A 674 32.72 -18.38 -12.15
C ARG A 674 33.93 -19.30 -12.31
N SER A 675 35.05 -18.92 -11.69
CA SER A 675 36.19 -19.81 -11.55
C SER A 675 36.04 -20.63 -10.26
N PRO A 676 36.27 -21.96 -10.30
CA PRO A 676 36.35 -22.76 -9.08
C PRO A 676 37.46 -22.26 -8.18
N THR A 677 37.29 -22.38 -6.87
CA THR A 677 38.36 -22.22 -5.89
C THR A 677 39.01 -23.57 -5.60
N ALA A 678 40.18 -23.59 -4.96
CA ALA A 678 40.84 -24.86 -4.61
C ALA A 678 40.06 -25.69 -3.56
N GLN A 679 39.02 -25.11 -2.93
CA GLN A 679 38.31 -25.69 -1.79
C GLN A 679 36.89 -26.20 -2.10
N ASP A 680 36.29 -25.87 -3.26
CA ASP A 680 34.86 -26.12 -3.53
C ASP A 680 34.57 -27.26 -4.52
N GLY A 681 35.59 -27.85 -5.17
CA GLY A 681 35.44 -29.06 -6.01
C GLY A 681 34.43 -28.95 -7.17
N ALA A 682 34.01 -27.73 -7.51
CA ALA A 682 32.96 -27.44 -8.46
C ALA A 682 33.50 -27.19 -9.87
N SER A 683 32.70 -27.45 -10.90
CA SER A 683 33.04 -27.10 -12.27
C SER A 683 32.91 -25.58 -12.53
N PRO A 684 33.66 -25.03 -13.52
CA PRO A 684 33.45 -23.66 -13.98
C PRO A 684 32.00 -23.45 -14.41
N MET A 685 31.44 -22.27 -14.14
CA MET A 685 30.03 -21.97 -14.44
C MET A 685 29.90 -20.67 -15.22
N ARG A 686 29.09 -20.68 -16.29
CA ARG A 686 28.80 -19.55 -17.18
C ARG A 686 27.33 -19.16 -17.04
N VAL A 687 27.08 -17.94 -16.59
CA VAL A 687 25.74 -17.37 -16.41
C VAL A 687 25.56 -16.23 -17.40
N LEU A 688 24.53 -16.31 -18.24
CA LEU A 688 24.16 -15.23 -19.15
C LEU A 688 23.00 -14.44 -18.57
N LEU A 689 23.28 -13.19 -18.22
CA LEU A 689 22.31 -12.23 -17.69
C LEU A 689 21.93 -11.28 -18.81
N THR A 690 20.71 -11.41 -19.31
CA THR A 690 20.28 -10.78 -20.57
C THR A 690 19.57 -9.43 -20.36
N GLY A 691 19.16 -9.10 -19.14
CA GLY A 691 18.24 -7.98 -18.92
C GLY A 691 17.00 -8.15 -19.80
N ASP A 692 16.51 -7.06 -20.36
CA ASP A 692 15.26 -7.04 -21.13
C ASP A 692 15.50 -6.77 -22.61
N ILE A 693 16.66 -7.21 -23.13
CA ILE A 693 16.95 -7.11 -24.56
C ILE A 693 15.86 -7.79 -25.40
N GLU A 694 15.44 -7.14 -26.48
CA GLU A 694 14.42 -7.66 -27.38
C GLU A 694 15.08 -8.27 -28.63
N GLU A 695 14.28 -8.79 -29.55
CA GLU A 695 14.76 -9.51 -30.74
C GLU A 695 15.89 -8.80 -31.51
N PRO A 696 15.87 -7.46 -31.74
CA PRO A 696 16.94 -6.78 -32.46
C PRO A 696 18.30 -6.91 -31.79
N ALA A 697 18.36 -6.68 -30.47
CA ALA A 697 19.58 -6.82 -29.68
C ALA A 697 20.01 -8.30 -29.55
N GLN A 698 19.06 -9.22 -29.38
CA GLN A 698 19.33 -10.66 -29.35
C GLN A 698 19.96 -11.16 -30.67
N ARG A 699 19.40 -10.77 -31.82
CA ARG A 699 19.96 -11.09 -33.15
C ARG A 699 21.34 -10.46 -33.35
N ALA A 700 21.55 -9.23 -32.88
CA ALA A 700 22.84 -8.57 -32.96
C ALA A 700 23.90 -9.32 -32.13
N LEU A 701 23.56 -9.74 -30.90
CA LEU A 701 24.45 -10.52 -30.04
C LEU A 701 24.77 -11.90 -30.64
N LEU A 702 23.78 -12.59 -31.19
CA LEU A 702 23.97 -13.89 -31.84
C LEU A 702 24.97 -13.85 -33.01
N ARG A 703 24.96 -12.76 -33.78
CA ARG A 703 25.87 -12.54 -34.91
C ARG A 703 27.25 -12.02 -34.49
N SER A 704 27.30 -11.17 -33.47
CA SER A 704 28.51 -10.42 -33.11
C SER A 704 29.44 -11.17 -32.17
N THR A 705 28.96 -12.16 -31.42
CA THR A 705 29.81 -12.88 -30.47
C THR A 705 29.43 -14.35 -30.33
N HIS A 706 30.44 -15.22 -30.28
CA HIS A 706 30.25 -16.62 -29.89
C HIS A 706 30.10 -16.80 -28.37
N ALA A 707 30.31 -15.74 -27.58
CA ALA A 707 30.28 -15.80 -26.12
C ALA A 707 28.91 -16.15 -25.53
N VAL A 708 27.83 -15.91 -26.27
CA VAL A 708 26.46 -16.28 -25.89
C VAL A 708 26.16 -17.77 -26.11
N ARG A 709 27.05 -18.52 -26.78
CA ARG A 709 26.84 -19.95 -27.08
C ARG A 709 27.34 -20.84 -25.93
N GLY A 710 26.51 -21.79 -25.53
CA GLY A 710 26.79 -22.78 -24.48
C GLY A 710 26.99 -22.15 -23.11
N VAL A 711 25.90 -21.88 -22.39
CA VAL A 711 25.90 -21.32 -21.03
C VAL A 711 25.26 -22.30 -20.07
N ASP A 712 25.60 -22.27 -18.80
CA ASP A 712 25.02 -23.19 -17.81
C ASP A 712 23.69 -22.65 -17.28
N VAL A 713 23.60 -21.32 -17.09
CA VAL A 713 22.40 -20.64 -16.60
C VAL A 713 22.05 -19.48 -17.53
N LEU A 714 20.80 -19.44 -17.98
CA LEU A 714 20.22 -18.33 -18.75
C LEU A 714 19.18 -17.60 -17.90
N LYS A 715 19.39 -16.31 -17.62
CA LYS A 715 18.26 -15.44 -17.28
C LYS A 715 17.49 -15.16 -18.57
N VAL A 716 16.21 -15.50 -18.60
CA VAL A 716 15.37 -15.35 -19.79
C VAL A 716 15.16 -13.87 -20.11
N PRO A 717 15.40 -13.39 -21.34
CA PRO A 717 15.20 -11.98 -21.69
C PRO A 717 13.78 -11.50 -21.42
N HIS A 718 13.63 -10.27 -20.94
CA HIS A 718 12.35 -9.57 -20.82
C HIS A 718 11.29 -10.37 -20.06
N HIS A 719 11.70 -11.00 -18.95
CA HIS A 719 10.85 -11.85 -18.12
C HIS A 719 10.15 -13.00 -18.87
N GLY A 720 10.57 -13.30 -20.10
CA GLY A 720 9.94 -14.25 -21.00
C GLY A 720 8.77 -13.70 -21.83
N ALA A 721 8.71 -12.39 -22.08
CA ALA A 721 7.83 -11.78 -23.07
C ALA A 721 7.97 -12.41 -24.46
N GLY A 722 7.02 -12.20 -25.38
CA GLY A 722 7.03 -12.78 -26.73
C GLY A 722 8.14 -12.29 -27.66
N SER A 723 8.86 -11.23 -27.29
CA SER A 723 9.97 -10.66 -28.06
C SER A 723 11.28 -11.46 -27.93
N GLN A 724 11.19 -12.79 -28.10
CA GLN A 724 12.35 -13.69 -28.09
C GLN A 724 12.76 -14.07 -29.51
N GLU A 725 14.06 -14.04 -29.78
CA GLU A 725 14.64 -14.62 -30.99
C GLU A 725 14.91 -16.11 -30.75
N PRO A 726 14.17 -17.05 -31.40
CA PRO A 726 14.31 -18.48 -31.11
C PRO A 726 15.73 -19.01 -31.37
N ALA A 727 16.40 -18.49 -32.40
CA ALA A 727 17.77 -18.87 -32.71
C ALA A 727 18.76 -18.43 -31.62
N PHE A 728 18.49 -17.32 -30.92
CA PHE A 728 19.30 -16.85 -29.81
C PHE A 728 19.16 -17.78 -28.61
N ILE A 729 17.92 -18.07 -28.17
CA ILE A 729 17.65 -18.97 -27.04
C ILE A 729 18.21 -20.37 -27.33
N ALA A 730 17.98 -20.93 -28.53
CA ALA A 730 18.51 -22.24 -28.92
C ALA A 730 20.05 -22.28 -28.94
N ALA A 731 20.72 -21.20 -29.36
CA ALA A 731 22.18 -21.12 -29.41
C ALA A 731 22.82 -21.09 -28.01
N THR A 732 22.10 -20.59 -27.00
CA THR A 732 22.62 -20.52 -25.62
C THR A 732 22.76 -21.90 -24.98
N ARG A 733 21.94 -22.88 -25.34
CA ARG A 733 21.94 -24.27 -24.80
C ARG A 733 22.08 -24.35 -23.25
N PRO A 734 21.23 -23.64 -22.48
CA PRO A 734 21.28 -23.61 -21.02
C PRO A 734 20.99 -24.97 -20.38
N SER A 735 21.76 -25.32 -19.35
CA SER A 735 21.36 -26.40 -18.43
C SER A 735 20.19 -25.97 -17.53
N VAL A 736 20.12 -24.69 -17.15
CA VAL A 736 19.07 -24.10 -16.30
C VAL A 736 18.59 -22.77 -16.88
N THR A 737 17.28 -22.52 -16.90
CA THR A 737 16.71 -21.20 -17.21
C THR A 737 16.02 -20.60 -15.99
N LEU A 738 16.14 -19.28 -15.83
CA LEU A 738 15.55 -18.51 -14.74
C LEU A 738 14.67 -17.40 -15.31
N THR A 739 13.41 -17.37 -14.89
CA THR A 739 12.44 -16.36 -15.27
C THR A 739 11.89 -15.68 -14.02
N SER A 740 12.29 -14.43 -13.77
CA SER A 740 11.77 -13.66 -12.63
C SER A 740 10.41 -13.06 -13.00
N VAL A 741 9.35 -13.42 -12.29
CA VAL A 741 7.98 -12.89 -12.45
C VAL A 741 7.27 -12.87 -11.09
N GLY A 742 6.27 -12.00 -10.95
CA GLY A 742 5.49 -11.83 -9.73
C GLY A 742 4.35 -12.85 -9.61
N ALA A 743 3.91 -13.13 -8.38
CA ALA A 743 2.83 -14.09 -8.12
C ALA A 743 1.48 -13.71 -8.76
N ASP A 744 1.21 -12.41 -8.87
CA ASP A 744 0.00 -11.90 -9.55
C ASP A 744 0.16 -11.85 -11.08
N ASN A 745 1.41 -11.97 -11.58
CA ASN A 745 1.83 -11.99 -12.98
C ASN A 745 0.93 -11.22 -13.95
N ALA A 746 0.74 -9.92 -13.71
CA ALA A 746 -0.23 -9.10 -14.45
C ALA A 746 0.04 -9.00 -15.96
N TYR A 747 1.26 -9.31 -16.40
CA TYR A 747 1.71 -9.24 -17.79
C TYR A 747 1.61 -10.58 -18.53
N GLY A 748 1.29 -11.68 -17.82
CA GLY A 748 1.19 -13.01 -18.43
C GLY A 748 2.54 -13.61 -18.88
N HIS A 749 3.66 -13.17 -18.30
CA HIS A 749 5.00 -13.68 -18.63
C HIS A 749 5.39 -14.91 -17.79
N PRO A 750 6.23 -15.82 -18.29
CA PRO A 750 6.63 -15.97 -19.68
C PRO A 750 5.40 -16.28 -20.56
N GLU A 751 5.36 -15.70 -21.76
CA GLU A 751 4.31 -15.95 -22.75
C GLU A 751 4.33 -17.44 -23.16
N PRO A 752 3.18 -18.08 -23.48
CA PRO A 752 3.13 -19.52 -23.79
C PRO A 752 4.09 -19.97 -24.91
N ALA A 753 4.29 -19.15 -25.94
CA ALA A 753 5.24 -19.43 -27.02
C ALA A 753 6.70 -19.43 -26.51
N THR A 754 7.07 -18.43 -25.70
CA THR A 754 8.38 -18.35 -25.05
C THR A 754 8.59 -19.52 -24.10
N TRP A 755 7.57 -19.88 -23.32
CA TRP A 755 7.63 -21.04 -22.42
C TRP A 755 7.85 -22.35 -23.18
N SER A 756 7.14 -22.56 -24.27
CA SER A 756 7.30 -23.74 -25.13
C SER A 756 8.71 -23.81 -25.74
N LEU A 757 9.25 -22.66 -26.16
CA LEU A 757 10.63 -22.57 -26.63
C LEU A 757 11.63 -22.94 -25.52
N LEU A 758 11.46 -22.42 -24.30
CA LEU A 758 12.33 -22.75 -23.17
C LEU A 758 12.30 -24.24 -22.83
N GLN A 759 11.11 -24.86 -22.82
CA GLN A 759 10.93 -26.30 -22.63
C GLN A 759 11.62 -27.14 -23.71
N SER A 760 11.73 -26.63 -24.94
CA SER A 760 12.45 -27.32 -26.02
C SER A 760 13.97 -27.27 -25.86
N VAL A 761 14.50 -26.30 -25.12
CA VAL A 761 15.95 -26.04 -24.98
C VAL A 761 16.51 -26.57 -23.67
N SER A 762 15.74 -26.55 -22.57
CA SER A 762 16.14 -27.10 -21.28
C SER A 762 14.95 -27.75 -20.57
N ALA A 763 15.20 -28.85 -19.87
CA ALA A 763 14.21 -29.46 -18.98
C ALA A 763 14.09 -28.74 -17.61
N ALA A 764 15.06 -27.90 -17.25
CA ALA A 764 15.16 -27.26 -15.95
C ALA A 764 14.84 -25.75 -16.04
N ASN A 765 13.54 -25.44 -16.14
CA ASN A 765 13.02 -24.07 -16.23
C ASN A 765 12.39 -23.63 -14.90
N TYR A 766 12.95 -22.61 -14.25
CA TYR A 766 12.46 -22.13 -12.95
C TYR A 766 11.91 -20.72 -13.03
N ARG A 767 10.80 -20.50 -12.30
CA ARG A 767 10.10 -19.21 -12.23
C ARG A 767 9.86 -18.76 -10.79
N THR A 768 10.10 -17.50 -10.47
CA THR A 768 10.00 -16.99 -9.09
C THR A 768 8.57 -16.91 -8.54
N ASP A 769 7.56 -16.86 -9.40
CA ASP A 769 6.14 -16.89 -9.02
C ASP A 769 5.71 -18.27 -8.51
N LEU A 770 6.27 -19.34 -9.09
CA LEU A 770 5.99 -20.72 -8.72
C LEU A 770 6.95 -21.25 -7.65
N HIS A 771 8.22 -20.87 -7.72
CA HIS A 771 9.30 -21.50 -6.94
C HIS A 771 9.89 -20.57 -5.86
N GLY A 772 9.39 -19.34 -5.73
CA GLY A 772 9.88 -18.38 -4.75
C GLY A 772 11.27 -17.86 -5.05
N ASP A 773 12.14 -17.83 -4.04
CA ASP A 773 13.56 -17.51 -4.26
C ASP A 773 14.26 -18.75 -4.81
N ILE A 774 15.05 -18.59 -5.88
CA ILE A 774 15.68 -19.70 -6.60
C ILE A 774 17.19 -19.57 -6.48
N ALA A 775 17.84 -20.51 -5.78
CA ALA A 775 19.29 -20.56 -5.62
C ALA A 775 19.91 -21.57 -6.58
N VAL A 776 20.94 -21.16 -7.30
CA VAL A 776 21.77 -22.03 -8.14
C VAL A 776 23.07 -22.34 -7.41
N VAL A 777 23.35 -23.63 -7.26
CA VAL A 777 24.55 -24.18 -6.62
C VAL A 777 25.42 -24.83 -7.71
N PRO A 778 26.72 -24.52 -7.80
CA PRO A 778 27.62 -25.21 -8.71
C PRO A 778 27.68 -26.71 -8.37
N GLY A 779 27.54 -27.56 -9.38
CA GLY A 779 27.72 -29.01 -9.24
C GLY A 779 28.99 -29.52 -9.93
N PRO A 780 29.32 -30.80 -9.78
CA PRO A 780 30.49 -31.41 -10.41
C PRO A 780 30.37 -31.49 -11.94
N ALA A 781 29.17 -31.64 -12.49
CA ALA A 781 28.93 -31.70 -13.94
C ALA A 781 27.93 -30.65 -14.45
N ASN A 782 26.83 -30.43 -13.73
CA ASN A 782 25.80 -29.42 -14.04
C ASN A 782 25.44 -28.63 -12.77
N PRO A 783 24.95 -27.38 -12.89
CA PRO A 783 24.43 -26.65 -11.74
C PRO A 783 23.18 -27.35 -11.15
N ALA A 784 23.09 -27.35 -9.83
CA ALA A 784 21.90 -27.76 -9.08
C ALA A 784 21.07 -26.54 -8.70
N VAL A 785 19.76 -26.71 -8.55
CA VAL A 785 18.85 -25.63 -8.17
C VAL A 785 18.09 -26.01 -6.90
N VAL A 786 18.04 -25.08 -5.95
CA VAL A 786 17.29 -25.19 -4.70
C VAL A 786 16.31 -24.04 -4.63
N CYS A 787 15.03 -24.36 -4.48
CA CYS A 787 13.95 -23.38 -4.41
C CYS A 787 13.46 -23.23 -2.97
N ARG A 788 13.01 -22.03 -2.61
CA ARG A 788 12.38 -21.76 -1.32
C ARG A 788 10.90 -21.49 -1.53
N ASP A 789 10.09 -22.46 -1.12
CA ASP A 789 8.63 -22.53 -1.34
C ASP A 789 7.91 -21.21 -0.99
N PRO A 790 6.93 -20.75 -1.81
CA PRO A 790 6.12 -19.60 -1.47
C PRO A 790 5.16 -19.98 -0.34
N GLY A 791 5.12 -19.18 0.73
CA GLY A 791 4.05 -19.29 1.72
C GLY A 791 2.65 -19.27 1.07
N PRO A 792 1.59 -19.75 1.77
CA PRO A 792 0.30 -20.04 1.17
C PRO A 792 -0.35 -18.83 0.47
N ARG A 793 -0.90 -19.10 -0.72
CA ARG A 793 -1.53 -18.16 -1.65
C ARG A 793 -2.62 -17.29 -0.99
N ARG A 794 -2.49 -15.96 -1.10
CA ARG A 794 -3.58 -15.01 -0.82
C ARG A 794 -4.67 -15.16 -1.89
N THR A 795 -5.86 -15.64 -1.51
CA THR A 795 -7.04 -15.55 -2.37
C THR A 795 -7.70 -14.17 -2.22
N PRO A 796 -8.17 -13.52 -3.30
CA PRO A 796 -8.89 -12.25 -3.20
C PRO A 796 -10.24 -12.45 -2.48
N ARG A 797 -10.46 -11.69 -1.41
CA ARG A 797 -11.73 -11.67 -0.65
C ARG A 797 -12.92 -11.28 -1.55
N ARG A 798 -13.85 -12.23 -1.76
CA ARG A 798 -15.20 -11.98 -2.29
C ARG A 798 -15.92 -10.91 -1.43
N ARG A 799 -16.24 -9.75 -2.03
CA ARG A 799 -17.18 -8.78 -1.46
C ARG A 799 -18.61 -9.31 -1.56
N ARG A 800 -19.39 -9.19 -0.47
CA ARG A 800 -20.83 -9.55 -0.41
C ARG A 800 -21.65 -8.67 -1.37
N ARG A 801 -22.52 -9.29 -2.16
CA ARG A 801 -23.51 -8.63 -3.05
C ARG A 801 -24.61 -7.94 -2.22
N PRO A 802 -25.05 -6.71 -2.57
CA PRO A 802 -26.31 -6.15 -2.08
C PRO A 802 -27.52 -6.76 -2.84
N SER A 803 -28.67 -6.80 -2.17
CA SER A 803 -29.94 -7.34 -2.65
C SER A 803 -30.48 -6.59 -3.89
N PRO A 804 -31.20 -7.25 -4.82
CA PRO A 804 -31.72 -6.60 -6.02
C PRO A 804 -32.99 -5.76 -5.72
N PRO A 805 -33.18 -4.62 -6.40
CA PRO A 805 -34.43 -3.86 -6.34
C PRO A 805 -35.52 -4.48 -7.21
N ARG A 806 -36.79 -4.25 -6.84
CA ARG A 806 -38.01 -4.70 -7.53
C ARG A 806 -38.16 -4.08 -8.94
N PRO A 807 -38.83 -4.75 -9.90
CA PRO A 807 -38.94 -4.26 -11.27
C PRO A 807 -40.04 -3.20 -11.40
N ALA A 808 -39.71 -2.05 -11.99
CA ALA A 808 -40.67 -1.02 -12.36
C ALA A 808 -40.83 -0.93 -13.89
N ARG A 809 -42.07 -1.16 -14.32
CA ARG A 809 -42.83 -0.65 -15.49
C ARG A 809 -42.09 -0.27 -16.79
N ARG A 810 -42.50 -0.96 -17.87
CA ARG A 810 -42.36 -0.60 -19.29
C ARG A 810 -43.01 0.74 -19.62
N LEU A 811 -42.39 1.53 -20.52
CA LEU A 811 -42.96 2.52 -21.46
C LEU A 811 -41.84 2.99 -22.45
N PRO A 812 -42.13 3.68 -23.58
CA PRO A 812 -42.26 3.12 -24.93
C PRO A 812 -41.09 3.42 -25.90
N ARG A 813 -41.08 2.69 -27.03
CA ARG A 813 -40.17 2.81 -28.18
C ARG A 813 -40.30 4.15 -28.91
N ARG A 814 -39.17 4.81 -29.18
CA ARG A 814 -38.67 5.30 -30.49
C ARG A 814 -37.71 6.47 -30.29
N THR A 815 -36.40 6.17 -30.29
CA THR A 815 -35.36 7.15 -30.60
C THR A 815 -34.26 6.41 -31.33
N VAL A 816 -33.83 6.97 -32.47
CA VAL A 816 -32.85 6.38 -33.38
C VAL A 816 -31.50 6.33 -32.67
N CYS A 817 -31.17 5.19 -32.06
CA CYS A 817 -29.83 4.91 -31.55
C CYS A 817 -28.92 4.50 -32.71
N THR A 818 -27.80 5.21 -32.85
CA THR A 818 -26.72 4.83 -33.75
C THR A 818 -26.06 3.52 -33.27
N ALA A 819 -25.56 2.73 -34.23
CA ALA A 819 -25.19 1.32 -34.11
C ALA A 819 -24.32 0.92 -32.90
N TRP A 820 -23.54 1.86 -32.35
CA TRP A 820 -22.61 1.64 -31.23
C TRP A 820 -23.27 1.32 -29.87
N HIS A 821 -24.53 1.74 -29.68
CA HIS A 821 -25.22 1.62 -28.39
C HIS A 821 -26.26 0.49 -28.37
N ALA A 822 -26.63 -0.05 -29.54
CA ALA A 822 -27.65 -1.08 -29.66
C ALA A 822 -27.14 -2.48 -29.24
N ALA A 823 -25.83 -2.73 -29.26
CA ALA A 823 -25.25 -4.04 -28.95
C ALA A 823 -25.40 -4.46 -27.46
N ALA A 824 -25.72 -3.52 -26.57
CA ALA A 824 -25.79 -3.78 -25.13
C ALA A 824 -27.22 -3.92 -24.58
N MET A 825 -28.26 -3.89 -25.42
CA MET A 825 -29.64 -4.06 -24.95
C MET A 825 -30.45 -5.06 -25.80
N ALA A 826 -30.95 -6.08 -25.09
CA ALA A 826 -32.08 -6.94 -25.44
C ALA A 826 -31.82 -8.34 -26.04
N SER A 827 -30.94 -9.15 -25.44
CA SER A 827 -31.24 -10.59 -25.34
C SER A 827 -31.22 -11.04 -23.88
N THR A 828 -32.22 -11.81 -23.48
CA THR A 828 -32.34 -12.40 -22.14
C THR A 828 -31.44 -13.62 -21.96
N SER A 829 -30.78 -14.09 -23.02
CA SER A 829 -29.81 -15.17 -23.01
C SER A 829 -28.64 -14.90 -23.95
N ALA A 830 -27.44 -15.37 -23.64
CA ALA A 830 -26.27 -15.18 -24.50
C ALA A 830 -26.39 -16.00 -25.80
N PRO A 831 -26.17 -15.41 -26.99
CA PRO A 831 -26.14 -16.16 -28.24
C PRO A 831 -24.92 -17.11 -28.26
N PRO A 832 -25.07 -18.37 -28.71
CA PRO A 832 -24.01 -19.39 -28.65
C PRO A 832 -22.81 -19.05 -29.53
N LEU A 833 -23.00 -18.28 -30.60
CA LEU A 833 -21.92 -17.78 -31.45
C LEU A 833 -22.06 -16.27 -31.65
N SER A 834 -21.02 -15.52 -31.33
CA SER A 834 -20.94 -14.07 -31.53
C SER A 834 -19.67 -13.66 -32.27
N VAL A 835 -19.76 -12.60 -33.06
CA VAL A 835 -18.64 -12.00 -33.76
C VAL A 835 -18.62 -10.50 -33.46
N VAL A 836 -17.55 -10.01 -32.86
CA VAL A 836 -17.31 -8.59 -32.58
C VAL A 836 -16.34 -8.03 -33.63
N VAL A 837 -16.77 -7.05 -34.43
CA VAL A 837 -15.97 -6.52 -35.55
C VAL A 837 -15.58 -5.06 -35.30
N GLY A 838 -14.31 -4.77 -35.02
CA GLY A 838 -13.84 -3.40 -34.84
C GLY A 838 -12.39 -3.29 -34.39
N ASP A 839 -11.78 -2.14 -34.65
CA ASP A 839 -10.40 -1.78 -34.27
C ASP A 839 -10.34 -0.86 -33.04
N GLU A 840 -11.49 -0.44 -32.51
CA GLU A 840 -11.57 0.41 -31.32
C GLU A 840 -11.71 -0.45 -30.05
N GLU A 841 -10.59 -0.58 -29.34
CA GLU A 841 -10.42 -1.50 -28.21
C GLU A 841 -11.45 -1.31 -27.09
N LEU A 842 -11.80 -0.06 -26.75
CA LEU A 842 -12.79 0.21 -25.70
C LEU A 842 -14.17 -0.37 -26.06
N LEU A 843 -14.59 -0.24 -27.32
CA LEU A 843 -15.90 -0.71 -27.78
C LEU A 843 -15.92 -2.24 -27.87
N VAL A 844 -14.82 -2.82 -28.36
CA VAL A 844 -14.62 -4.26 -28.42
C VAL A 844 -14.67 -4.90 -27.02
N ASP A 845 -13.93 -4.35 -26.06
CA ASP A 845 -13.91 -4.85 -24.68
C ASP A 845 -15.30 -4.82 -24.03
N ARG A 846 -16.06 -3.75 -24.31
CA ARG A 846 -17.44 -3.61 -23.80
C ARG A 846 -18.41 -4.60 -24.44
N ALA A 847 -18.28 -4.85 -25.74
CA ALA A 847 -19.10 -5.85 -26.44
C ALA A 847 -18.85 -7.26 -25.88
N VAL A 848 -17.58 -7.63 -25.72
CA VAL A 848 -17.18 -8.93 -25.11
C VAL A 848 -17.69 -9.03 -23.68
N ALA A 849 -17.48 -7.99 -22.86
CA ALA A 849 -17.96 -7.97 -21.47
C ALA A 849 -19.49 -8.09 -21.37
N GLY A 850 -20.23 -7.50 -22.32
CA GLY A 850 -21.68 -7.63 -22.42
C GLY A 850 -22.13 -9.07 -22.69
N ILE A 851 -21.49 -9.75 -23.65
CA ILE A 851 -21.79 -11.14 -24.00
C ILE A 851 -21.46 -12.09 -22.84
N VAL A 852 -20.30 -11.90 -22.18
CA VAL A 852 -19.91 -12.68 -21.00
C VAL A 852 -20.87 -12.43 -19.83
N ALA A 853 -21.31 -11.18 -19.62
CA ALA A 853 -22.27 -10.85 -18.59
C ALA A 853 -23.64 -11.49 -18.84
N ALA A 854 -24.08 -11.59 -20.08
CA ALA A 854 -25.29 -12.32 -20.46
C ALA A 854 -25.16 -13.82 -20.16
N ALA A 855 -24.02 -14.43 -20.51
CA ALA A 855 -23.76 -15.85 -20.22
C ALA A 855 -23.72 -16.14 -18.70
N ARG A 856 -23.15 -15.21 -17.92
CA ARG A 856 -23.13 -15.29 -16.43
C ARG A 856 -24.47 -15.03 -15.78
N ALA A 857 -25.40 -14.37 -16.48
CA ALA A 857 -26.76 -14.18 -16.00
C ALA A 857 -27.58 -15.46 -16.16
N ASP A 858 -27.32 -16.23 -17.23
CA ASP A 858 -27.93 -17.55 -17.46
C ASP A 858 -27.34 -18.62 -16.53
N ASP A 859 -26.02 -18.65 -16.37
CA ASP A 859 -25.30 -19.57 -15.48
C ASP A 859 -24.23 -18.84 -14.65
N PRO A 860 -24.44 -18.63 -13.33
CA PRO A 860 -23.46 -17.97 -12.45
C PRO A 860 -22.13 -18.71 -12.29
N GLY A 861 -22.05 -20.00 -12.66
CA GLY A 861 -20.87 -20.86 -12.59
C GLY A 861 -20.06 -20.94 -13.89
N VAL A 862 -20.49 -20.27 -14.96
CA VAL A 862 -19.87 -20.36 -16.30
C VAL A 862 -18.37 -20.03 -16.28
N ASP A 863 -17.56 -20.95 -16.83
CA ASP A 863 -16.12 -20.76 -16.98
C ASP A 863 -15.82 -19.93 -18.24
N VAL A 864 -14.88 -18.99 -18.15
CA VAL A 864 -14.59 -18.03 -19.23
C VAL A 864 -13.12 -18.14 -19.64
N HIS A 865 -12.89 -18.57 -20.87
CA HIS A 865 -11.57 -18.66 -21.49
C HIS A 865 -11.40 -17.54 -22.50
N ASP A 866 -10.47 -16.61 -22.24
CA ASP A 866 -10.12 -15.52 -23.16
C ASP A 866 -8.76 -15.84 -23.79
N LEU A 867 -8.74 -16.09 -25.10
CA LEU A 867 -7.60 -16.63 -25.84
C LEU A 867 -7.11 -15.62 -26.88
N MET A 868 -5.80 -15.35 -26.88
CA MET A 868 -5.11 -14.60 -27.93
C MET A 868 -4.75 -15.50 -29.11
N PRO A 869 -4.50 -14.97 -30.32
CA PRO A 869 -4.19 -15.78 -31.50
C PRO A 869 -3.03 -16.76 -31.34
N SER A 870 -2.03 -16.40 -30.50
CA SER A 870 -0.86 -17.25 -30.20
C SER A 870 -1.19 -18.47 -29.33
N GLU A 871 -2.32 -18.46 -28.63
CA GLU A 871 -2.76 -19.51 -27.71
C GLU A 871 -3.75 -20.48 -28.37
N VAL A 872 -4.27 -20.11 -29.55
CA VAL A 872 -5.24 -20.92 -30.30
C VAL A 872 -4.50 -22.01 -31.08
N THR A 873 -4.60 -23.24 -30.60
CA THR A 873 -4.18 -24.46 -31.32
C THR A 873 -5.34 -25.44 -31.36
N ALA A 874 -5.34 -26.40 -32.29
CA ALA A 874 -6.39 -27.41 -32.38
C ALA A 874 -6.58 -28.19 -31.06
N GLY A 875 -5.47 -28.53 -30.39
CA GLY A 875 -5.50 -29.20 -29.09
C GLY A 875 -6.06 -28.32 -27.97
N ARG A 876 -5.66 -27.04 -27.92
CA ARG A 876 -6.17 -26.11 -26.91
C ARG A 876 -7.66 -25.80 -27.11
N LEU A 877 -8.09 -25.61 -28.36
CA LEU A 877 -9.50 -25.46 -28.71
C LEU A 877 -10.32 -26.66 -28.23
N ALA A 878 -9.88 -27.89 -28.54
CA ALA A 878 -10.56 -29.11 -28.11
C ALA A 878 -10.64 -29.25 -26.59
N GLU A 879 -9.61 -28.81 -25.85
CA GLU A 879 -9.60 -28.80 -24.38
C GLU A 879 -10.61 -27.79 -23.80
N VAL A 880 -10.62 -26.55 -24.32
CA VAL A 880 -11.51 -25.51 -23.79
C VAL A 880 -12.97 -25.69 -24.23
N THR A 881 -13.22 -26.37 -25.35
CA THR A 881 -14.56 -26.69 -25.85
C THR A 881 -15.03 -28.10 -25.48
N SER A 882 -14.23 -28.88 -24.73
CA SER A 882 -14.67 -30.22 -24.30
C SER A 882 -15.82 -30.12 -23.30
N PRO A 883 -16.87 -30.97 -23.40
CA PRO A 883 -18.00 -30.94 -22.48
C PRO A 883 -17.57 -31.21 -21.04
N SER A 884 -18.12 -30.45 -20.09
CA SER A 884 -17.82 -30.59 -18.66
C SER A 884 -18.60 -31.74 -18.03
N LEU A 885 -17.92 -32.62 -17.27
CA LEU A 885 -18.55 -33.69 -16.46
C LEU A 885 -19.52 -33.17 -15.39
N PHE A 886 -19.48 -31.87 -15.09
CA PHE A 886 -20.28 -31.22 -14.04
C PHE A 886 -21.37 -30.29 -14.58
N GLY A 887 -21.58 -30.24 -15.90
CA GLY A 887 -22.70 -29.49 -16.52
C GLY A 887 -22.56 -27.97 -16.53
N GLU A 888 -21.36 -27.43 -16.27
CA GLU A 888 -21.08 -26.00 -16.31
C GLU A 888 -20.90 -25.52 -17.76
N ARG A 889 -21.61 -24.46 -18.15
CA ARG A 889 -21.43 -23.84 -19.48
C ARG A 889 -20.06 -23.18 -19.59
N ARG A 890 -19.54 -23.03 -20.81
CA ARG A 890 -18.25 -22.40 -21.09
C ARG A 890 -18.38 -21.24 -22.06
N VAL A 891 -17.64 -20.16 -21.83
CA VAL A 891 -17.50 -19.04 -22.77
C VAL A 891 -16.07 -19.01 -23.28
N VAL A 892 -15.88 -19.12 -24.60
CA VAL A 892 -14.58 -19.03 -25.25
C VAL A 892 -14.54 -17.74 -26.06
N VAL A 893 -13.67 -16.81 -25.69
CA VAL A 893 -13.43 -15.56 -26.42
C VAL A 893 -12.12 -15.71 -27.18
N LEU A 894 -12.14 -15.56 -28.51
CA LEU A 894 -10.94 -15.54 -29.35
C LEU A 894 -10.67 -14.11 -29.81
N ARG A 895 -9.62 -13.51 -29.25
CA ARG A 895 -9.20 -12.14 -29.60
C ARG A 895 -8.41 -12.12 -30.90
N SER A 896 -8.54 -11.01 -31.63
CA SER A 896 -7.77 -10.75 -32.86
C SER A 896 -7.79 -11.92 -33.86
N ALA A 897 -8.96 -12.49 -34.12
CA ALA A 897 -9.16 -13.63 -35.01
C ALA A 897 -8.59 -13.44 -36.43
N GLN A 898 -8.40 -12.18 -36.87
CA GLN A 898 -7.72 -11.87 -38.14
C GLN A 898 -6.24 -12.30 -38.18
N ASP A 899 -5.62 -12.47 -37.02
CA ASP A 899 -4.20 -12.79 -36.86
C ASP A 899 -3.96 -14.29 -36.63
N LEU A 900 -5.02 -15.11 -36.65
CA LEU A 900 -4.89 -16.57 -36.62
C LEU A 900 -4.15 -17.08 -37.86
N THR A 901 -3.19 -17.97 -37.63
CA THR A 901 -2.47 -18.66 -38.71
C THR A 901 -3.35 -19.74 -39.35
N LYS A 902 -2.91 -20.30 -40.48
CA LYS A 902 -3.74 -21.19 -41.33
C LYS A 902 -4.33 -22.39 -40.58
N ASP A 903 -3.54 -23.06 -39.72
CA ASP A 903 -3.97 -24.28 -39.03
C ASP A 903 -4.95 -23.99 -37.87
N PRO A 904 -4.70 -23.03 -36.96
CA PRO A 904 -5.69 -22.56 -35.99
C PRO A 904 -6.97 -22.02 -36.63
N ALA A 905 -6.86 -21.25 -37.72
CA ALA A 905 -8.04 -20.75 -38.43
C ALA A 905 -8.88 -21.90 -39.00
N ALA A 906 -8.26 -22.97 -39.50
CA ALA A 906 -8.97 -24.18 -39.94
C ALA A 906 -9.64 -24.92 -38.77
N ALA A 907 -8.99 -25.02 -37.61
CA ALA A 907 -9.57 -25.63 -36.41
C ALA A 907 -10.80 -24.84 -35.90
N VAL A 908 -10.73 -23.51 -35.85
CA VAL A 908 -11.88 -22.66 -35.51
C VAL A 908 -12.98 -22.81 -36.55
N THR A 909 -12.64 -22.88 -37.85
CA THR A 909 -13.63 -23.07 -38.92
C THR A 909 -14.35 -24.43 -38.78
N SER A 910 -13.65 -25.48 -38.37
CA SER A 910 -14.25 -26.78 -38.06
C SER A 910 -15.18 -26.71 -36.86
N LEU A 911 -14.79 -26.00 -35.79
CA LEU A 911 -15.62 -25.81 -34.60
C LEU A 911 -16.92 -25.03 -34.90
N LEU A 912 -16.89 -24.09 -35.85
CA LEU A 912 -18.08 -23.35 -36.27
C LEU A 912 -19.15 -24.22 -36.93
N GLN A 913 -18.81 -25.42 -37.41
CA GLN A 913 -19.75 -26.34 -38.04
C GLN A 913 -20.50 -27.22 -37.03
N ASP A 914 -19.91 -27.45 -35.85
CA ASP A 914 -20.43 -28.35 -34.80
C ASP A 914 -20.08 -27.79 -33.42
N LEU A 915 -20.77 -26.72 -33.02
CA LEU A 915 -20.58 -26.06 -31.72
C LEU A 915 -21.53 -26.68 -30.70
N ALA A 916 -20.98 -27.21 -29.60
CA ALA A 916 -21.78 -27.81 -28.54
C ALA A 916 -22.70 -26.78 -27.83
N ASP A 917 -23.89 -27.21 -27.44
CA ASP A 917 -24.95 -26.35 -26.86
C ASP A 917 -24.56 -25.69 -25.52
N ASP A 918 -23.54 -26.20 -24.84
CA ASP A 918 -22.99 -25.69 -23.59
C ASP A 918 -21.81 -24.72 -23.78
N VAL A 919 -21.40 -24.46 -25.03
CA VAL A 919 -20.28 -23.58 -25.39
C VAL A 919 -20.78 -22.30 -26.06
N VAL A 920 -20.37 -21.16 -25.53
CA VAL A 920 -20.56 -19.82 -26.12
C VAL A 920 -19.25 -19.36 -26.72
N LEU A 921 -19.16 -19.25 -28.05
CA LEU A 921 -17.97 -18.79 -28.77
C LEU A 921 -18.09 -17.32 -29.18
N VAL A 922 -17.09 -16.50 -28.85
CA VAL A 922 -17.01 -15.08 -29.22
C VAL A 922 -15.75 -14.83 -30.04
N LEU A 923 -15.91 -14.46 -31.30
CA LEU A 923 -14.81 -14.13 -32.21
C LEU A 923 -14.64 -12.61 -32.31
N VAL A 924 -13.45 -12.09 -32.01
CA VAL A 924 -13.15 -10.66 -32.15
C VAL A 924 -12.29 -10.43 -33.39
N HIS A 925 -12.72 -9.58 -34.31
CA HIS A 925 -12.04 -9.33 -35.59
C HIS A 925 -11.88 -7.82 -35.84
N ALA A 926 -10.72 -7.35 -36.28
CA ALA A 926 -10.45 -5.92 -36.53
C ALA A 926 -11.22 -5.30 -37.74
N GLY A 927 -12.04 -6.08 -38.45
CA GLY A 927 -12.78 -5.65 -39.64
C GLY A 927 -11.96 -5.42 -40.93
N GLY A 928 -10.65 -5.70 -40.93
CA GLY A 928 -9.77 -5.58 -42.09
C GLY A 928 -9.85 -6.73 -43.10
N ALA A 929 -9.07 -6.65 -44.19
CA ALA A 929 -9.03 -7.68 -45.25
C ALA A 929 -8.34 -8.99 -44.82
N LYS A 930 -7.46 -8.91 -43.83
CA LYS A 930 -6.75 -10.07 -43.25
C LYS A 930 -7.75 -10.92 -42.45
N GLY A 931 -7.73 -12.25 -42.62
CA GLY A 931 -8.63 -13.17 -41.89
C GLY A 931 -10.11 -13.12 -42.31
N LYS A 932 -10.46 -12.39 -43.38
CA LYS A 932 -11.83 -12.17 -43.84
C LYS A 932 -12.62 -13.46 -44.12
N THR A 933 -11.95 -14.53 -44.57
CA THR A 933 -12.58 -15.83 -44.83
C THR A 933 -13.16 -16.47 -43.56
N LEU A 934 -12.47 -16.35 -42.42
CA LEU A 934 -12.96 -16.85 -41.13
C LEU A 934 -14.14 -16.02 -40.61
N LEU A 935 -14.08 -14.70 -40.82
CA LEU A 935 -15.19 -13.79 -40.49
C LEU A 935 -16.45 -14.14 -41.31
N GLU A 936 -16.31 -14.34 -42.62
CA GLU A 936 -17.42 -14.74 -43.50
C GLU A 936 -17.96 -16.14 -43.14
N ALA A 937 -17.09 -17.08 -42.76
CA ALA A 937 -17.49 -18.41 -42.28
C ALA A 937 -18.30 -18.34 -40.98
N ALA A 938 -17.88 -17.54 -40.00
CA ALA A 938 -18.60 -17.35 -38.74
C ALA A 938 -19.98 -16.71 -38.94
N VAL A 939 -20.08 -15.71 -39.83
CA VAL A 939 -21.37 -15.09 -40.17
C VAL A 939 -22.28 -16.10 -40.87
N LYS A 940 -21.75 -16.94 -41.77
CA LYS A 940 -22.52 -18.00 -42.44
C LYS A 940 -22.99 -19.10 -41.47
N ALA A 941 -22.24 -19.35 -40.39
CA ALA A 941 -22.61 -20.25 -39.30
C ALA A 941 -23.64 -19.65 -38.31
N GLY A 942 -24.15 -18.44 -38.57
CA GLY A 942 -25.21 -17.82 -37.78
C GLY A 942 -24.73 -16.94 -36.61
N ALA A 943 -23.47 -16.48 -36.63
CA ALA A 943 -22.93 -15.62 -35.57
C ALA A 943 -23.70 -14.31 -35.38
N HIS A 944 -24.00 -13.96 -34.13
CA HIS A 944 -24.50 -12.64 -33.78
C HIS A 944 -23.39 -11.58 -33.93
N ARG A 945 -23.53 -10.71 -34.94
CA ARG A 945 -22.53 -9.70 -35.28
C ARG A 945 -22.70 -8.40 -34.48
N VAL A 946 -21.62 -7.91 -33.87
CA VAL A 946 -21.53 -6.65 -33.15
C VAL A 946 -20.45 -5.77 -33.77
N ASP A 947 -20.83 -4.66 -34.39
CA ASP A 947 -19.87 -3.73 -35.01
C ASP A 947 -19.35 -2.69 -33.99
N CYS A 948 -18.02 -2.60 -33.88
CA CYS A 948 -17.23 -1.78 -32.96
C CYS A 948 -16.15 -0.93 -33.68
N ALA A 949 -16.41 -0.49 -34.92
CA ALA A 949 -15.52 0.42 -35.64
C ALA A 949 -15.28 1.77 -34.93
N LYS A 950 -14.10 2.33 -35.17
CA LYS A 950 -13.65 3.58 -34.58
C LYS A 950 -14.45 4.80 -35.06
N PRO A 951 -14.99 5.65 -34.16
CA PRO A 951 -15.55 6.93 -34.53
C PRO A 951 -14.43 7.84 -35.05
N THR A 952 -14.53 8.24 -36.32
CA THR A 952 -13.50 9.03 -37.01
C THR A 952 -13.86 10.51 -37.04
N LYS A 953 -15.15 10.85 -37.08
CA LYS A 953 -15.64 12.23 -37.16
C LYS A 953 -15.87 12.83 -35.77
N ALA A 954 -15.61 14.13 -35.63
CA ALA A 954 -15.83 14.84 -34.36
C ALA A 954 -17.28 14.72 -33.86
N ASN A 955 -18.27 14.77 -34.77
CA ASN A 955 -19.68 14.61 -34.41
C ASN A 955 -20.00 13.22 -33.85
N GLU A 956 -19.33 12.16 -34.33
CA GLU A 956 -19.50 10.79 -33.80
C GLU A 956 -18.97 10.68 -32.37
N ARG A 957 -17.85 11.37 -32.06
CA ARG A 957 -17.29 11.44 -30.70
C ARG A 957 -18.18 12.22 -29.73
N LEU A 958 -18.79 13.31 -30.20
CA LEU A 958 -19.79 14.04 -29.40
C LEU A 958 -21.02 13.18 -29.11
N GLN A 959 -21.47 12.37 -30.06
CA GLN A 959 -22.56 11.42 -29.84
C GLN A 959 -22.14 10.31 -28.87
N PHE A 960 -20.90 9.83 -28.93
CA PHE A 960 -20.35 8.89 -27.95
C PHE A 960 -20.37 9.45 -26.52
N ILE A 961 -19.88 10.68 -26.32
CA ILE A 961 -19.90 11.36 -25.02
C ILE A 961 -21.34 11.47 -24.49
N LYS A 962 -22.28 11.94 -25.32
CA LYS A 962 -23.70 12.03 -24.95
C LYS A 962 -24.29 10.67 -24.59
N GLY A 963 -23.91 9.62 -25.33
CA GLY A 963 -24.31 8.24 -25.07
C GLY A 963 -23.80 7.70 -23.74
N GLU A 964 -22.55 8.02 -23.36
CA GLU A 964 -21.97 7.63 -22.07
C GLU A 964 -22.73 8.23 -20.88
N PHE A 965 -23.08 9.52 -20.96
CA PHE A 965 -23.91 10.16 -19.94
C PHE A 965 -25.29 9.52 -19.87
N SER A 966 -25.92 9.25 -21.03
CA SER A 966 -27.23 8.60 -21.06
C SER A 966 -27.22 7.19 -20.47
N ARG A 967 -26.15 6.41 -20.69
CA ARG A 967 -25.98 5.06 -20.12
C ARG A 967 -25.85 5.07 -18.61
N GLY A 968 -25.22 6.11 -18.05
CA GLY A 968 -25.16 6.36 -16.62
C GLY A 968 -26.41 7.02 -16.03
N GLY A 969 -27.49 7.18 -16.83
CA GLY A 969 -28.75 7.80 -16.38
C GLY A 969 -28.65 9.32 -16.18
N ARG A 970 -27.69 10.00 -16.82
CA ARG A 970 -27.43 11.43 -16.72
C ARG A 970 -27.65 12.14 -18.07
N GLN A 971 -27.84 13.45 -18.03
CA GLN A 971 -27.93 14.29 -19.23
C GLN A 971 -26.74 15.25 -19.30
N VAL A 972 -26.21 15.48 -20.50
CA VAL A 972 -25.13 16.44 -20.77
C VAL A 972 -25.58 17.47 -21.81
N THR A 973 -25.17 18.73 -21.65
CA THR A 973 -25.41 19.79 -22.63
C THR A 973 -24.49 19.64 -23.86
N GLY A 974 -24.85 20.23 -25.00
CA GLY A 974 -24.05 20.10 -26.23
C GLY A 974 -22.70 20.80 -26.14
N ASP A 975 -22.70 21.97 -25.54
CA ASP A 975 -21.54 22.78 -25.16
C ASP A 975 -20.67 22.10 -24.11
N ALA A 976 -21.23 21.40 -23.11
CA ALA A 976 -20.43 20.58 -22.19
C ALA A 976 -19.75 19.40 -22.88
N ALA A 977 -20.46 18.70 -23.77
CA ALA A 977 -19.88 17.58 -24.51
C ALA A 977 -18.73 18.06 -25.42
N GLN A 978 -18.87 19.23 -26.03
CA GLN A 978 -17.79 19.86 -26.81
C GLN A 978 -16.63 20.28 -25.91
N ALA A 979 -16.90 20.96 -24.80
CA ALA A 979 -15.87 21.37 -23.85
C ALA A 979 -15.10 20.16 -23.27
N LEU A 980 -15.79 19.03 -23.06
CA LEU A 980 -15.17 17.81 -22.58
C LEU A 980 -14.26 17.18 -23.64
N LEU A 981 -14.71 17.15 -24.90
CA LEU A 981 -13.90 16.70 -26.03
C LEU A 981 -12.66 17.58 -26.20
N ASP A 982 -12.81 18.90 -26.07
CA ASP A 982 -11.72 19.86 -26.18
C ASP A 982 -10.74 19.77 -25.01
N ALA A 983 -11.21 19.40 -23.80
CA ALA A 983 -10.39 19.31 -22.59
C ALA A 983 -9.69 17.96 -22.39
N VAL A 984 -10.26 16.86 -22.92
CA VAL A 984 -9.76 15.49 -22.71
C VAL A 984 -9.09 14.93 -23.97
N GLY A 985 -9.44 15.40 -25.16
CA GLY A 985 -8.85 14.94 -26.42
C GLY A 985 -9.62 13.82 -27.11
N ASN A 986 -8.98 13.13 -28.05
CA ASN A 986 -9.66 12.25 -29.00
C ASN A 986 -9.71 10.77 -28.58
N ASP A 987 -9.12 10.41 -27.44
CA ASP A 987 -9.08 9.03 -26.94
C ASP A 987 -10.41 8.67 -26.26
N LEU A 988 -11.06 7.59 -26.73
CA LEU A 988 -12.38 7.21 -26.22
C LEU A 988 -12.33 6.66 -24.79
N ARG A 989 -11.23 6.02 -24.39
CA ARG A 989 -11.06 5.45 -23.06
C ARG A 989 -10.92 6.57 -22.02
N GLU A 990 -10.15 7.61 -22.37
CA GLU A 990 -10.04 8.82 -21.56
C GLU A 990 -11.36 9.60 -21.51
N LEU A 991 -12.06 9.75 -22.64
CA LEU A 991 -13.38 10.37 -22.69
C LEU A 991 -14.40 9.62 -21.84
N ALA A 992 -14.45 8.29 -21.90
CA ALA A 992 -15.35 7.48 -21.09
C ALA A 992 -15.03 7.56 -19.59
N ALA A 993 -13.74 7.61 -19.24
CA ALA A 993 -13.29 7.81 -17.87
C ALA A 993 -13.69 9.21 -17.35
N ALA A 994 -13.52 10.24 -18.16
CA ALA A 994 -13.92 11.60 -17.85
C ALA A 994 -15.44 11.74 -17.71
N CYS A 995 -16.23 11.11 -18.58
CA CYS A 995 -17.69 11.01 -18.44
C CYS A 995 -18.07 10.33 -17.12
N THR A 996 -17.45 9.20 -16.78
CA THR A 996 -17.73 8.47 -15.53
C THR A 996 -17.38 9.31 -14.29
N GLN A 997 -16.24 10.00 -14.34
CA GLN A 997 -15.83 10.92 -13.29
C GLN A 997 -16.85 12.06 -13.13
N LEU A 998 -17.20 12.75 -14.22
CA LEU A 998 -18.19 13.82 -14.18
C LEU A 998 -19.55 13.34 -13.66
N MET A 999 -20.00 12.14 -14.03
CA MET A 999 -21.25 11.57 -13.52
C MET A 999 -21.22 11.26 -12.02
N SER A 1000 -20.03 10.91 -11.49
CA SER A 1000 -19.80 10.68 -10.06
C SER A 1000 -19.63 11.98 -9.26
N ASP A 1001 -19.04 13.00 -9.89
CA ASP A 1001 -18.62 14.24 -9.23
C ASP A 1001 -19.62 15.39 -9.43
N THR A 1002 -20.67 15.19 -10.22
CA THR A 1002 -21.74 16.17 -10.46
C THR A 1002 -23.13 15.58 -10.18
N GLU A 1003 -24.03 16.42 -9.67
CA GLU A 1003 -25.44 16.10 -9.49
C GLU A 1003 -26.28 16.81 -10.55
N GLY A 1004 -27.22 16.08 -11.17
CA GLY A 1004 -28.13 16.63 -12.17
C GLY A 1004 -27.56 16.60 -13.60
N ARG A 1005 -27.86 17.66 -14.38
CA ARG A 1005 -27.45 17.80 -15.78
C ARG A 1005 -26.05 18.40 -15.85
N VAL A 1006 -25.16 17.80 -16.64
CA VAL A 1006 -23.77 18.25 -16.80
C VAL A 1006 -23.70 19.38 -17.83
N ASP A 1007 -23.29 20.57 -17.38
CA ASP A 1007 -23.12 21.77 -18.18
C ASP A 1007 -21.63 22.13 -18.40
N ALA A 1008 -21.37 23.12 -19.27
CA ALA A 1008 -20.00 23.50 -19.61
C ALA A 1008 -19.23 24.04 -18.39
N ALA A 1009 -19.93 24.62 -17.41
CA ALA A 1009 -19.35 25.08 -16.15
C ALA A 1009 -18.87 23.91 -15.27
N ALA A 1010 -19.63 22.81 -15.21
CA ALA A 1010 -19.22 21.59 -14.53
C ALA A 1010 -17.98 20.95 -15.18
N VAL A 1011 -17.94 20.89 -16.52
CA VAL A 1011 -16.76 20.42 -17.25
C VAL A 1011 -15.56 21.33 -16.96
N ALA A 1012 -15.73 22.64 -17.03
CA ALA A 1012 -14.68 23.60 -16.68
C ALA A 1012 -14.24 23.45 -15.21
N ARG A 1013 -15.13 23.11 -14.26
CA ARG A 1013 -14.75 22.94 -12.85
C ARG A 1013 -13.81 21.76 -12.61
N TYR A 1014 -14.03 20.64 -13.29
CA TYR A 1014 -13.29 19.39 -13.06
C TYR A 1014 -12.19 19.10 -14.09
N HIS A 1015 -12.31 19.70 -15.27
CA HIS A 1015 -11.36 19.56 -16.37
C HIS A 1015 -10.72 20.91 -16.77
N SER A 1016 -10.87 21.99 -15.98
CA SER A 1016 -10.01 23.18 -16.14
C SER A 1016 -8.57 22.88 -15.73
N GLY A 1017 -7.63 23.39 -16.52
CA GLY A 1017 -6.20 23.17 -16.28
C GLY A 1017 -5.69 21.80 -16.72
N LYS A 1018 -6.55 20.96 -17.32
CA LYS A 1018 -6.16 19.76 -18.10
C LYS A 1018 -6.10 20.01 -19.60
N ALA A 1019 -6.10 21.28 -20.04
CA ALA A 1019 -5.49 21.57 -21.33
C ALA A 1019 -4.01 21.18 -21.16
N GLU A 1020 -3.63 20.04 -21.75
CA GLU A 1020 -2.26 19.55 -21.74
C GLU A 1020 -1.31 20.73 -21.89
N ALA A 1021 -0.38 20.88 -20.95
CA ALA A 1021 0.84 21.59 -21.23
C ALA A 1021 1.49 20.84 -22.41
N SER A 1022 1.15 21.30 -23.61
CA SER A 1022 1.55 20.71 -24.88
C SER A 1022 2.56 21.63 -25.52
N GLY A 1023 3.54 21.05 -26.22
CA GLY A 1023 4.50 21.81 -27.01
C GLY A 1023 3.82 22.80 -27.96
N PHE A 1024 2.61 22.49 -28.45
CA PHE A 1024 1.82 23.37 -29.31
C PHE A 1024 1.31 24.62 -28.56
N THR A 1025 0.87 24.49 -27.31
CA THR A 1025 0.44 25.62 -26.48
C THR A 1025 1.61 26.54 -26.15
N VAL A 1026 2.77 25.97 -25.82
CA VAL A 1026 4.02 26.73 -25.61
C VAL A 1026 4.37 27.52 -26.87
N ALA A 1027 4.30 26.87 -28.04
CA ALA A 1027 4.62 27.49 -29.32
C ALA A 1027 3.65 28.61 -29.71
N ASP A 1028 2.34 28.40 -29.57
CA ASP A 1028 1.32 29.40 -29.89
C ASP A 1028 1.47 30.63 -28.97
N ARG A 1029 1.72 30.44 -27.66
CA ARG A 1029 1.96 31.55 -26.71
C ARG A 1029 3.26 32.30 -26.96
N ALA A 1030 4.34 31.59 -27.31
CA ALA A 1030 5.62 32.19 -27.66
C ALA A 1030 5.51 33.08 -28.91
N VAL A 1031 4.83 32.58 -29.96
CA VAL A 1031 4.57 33.32 -31.20
C VAL A 1031 3.63 34.51 -31.00
N GLU A 1032 2.71 34.41 -30.04
CA GLU A 1032 1.86 35.50 -29.57
C GLU A 1032 2.59 36.48 -28.65
N GLY A 1033 3.90 36.34 -28.39
CA GLY A 1033 4.64 37.24 -27.50
C GLY A 1033 4.13 37.27 -26.06
N ARG A 1034 3.34 36.27 -25.64
CA ARG A 1034 2.81 36.11 -24.28
C ARG A 1034 3.84 35.36 -23.43
N LEU A 1035 4.93 36.06 -23.13
CA LEU A 1035 6.11 35.44 -22.52
C LEU A 1035 5.83 34.80 -21.15
N PRO A 1036 5.13 35.45 -20.19
CA PRO A 1036 4.84 34.82 -18.90
C PRO A 1036 4.06 33.51 -19.04
N GLU A 1037 3.04 33.50 -19.89
CA GLU A 1037 2.21 32.32 -20.15
C GLU A 1037 2.97 31.23 -20.92
N ALA A 1038 3.83 31.61 -21.87
CA ALA A 1038 4.67 30.65 -22.60
C ALA A 1038 5.70 29.97 -21.68
N LEU A 1039 6.32 30.72 -20.76
CA LEU A 1039 7.27 30.18 -19.77
C LEU A 1039 6.57 29.33 -18.71
N GLU A 1040 5.39 29.75 -18.25
CA GLU A 1040 4.56 28.93 -17.35
C GLU A 1040 4.23 27.59 -18.00
N GLN A 1041 3.70 27.60 -19.23
CA GLN A 1041 3.35 26.38 -19.97
C GLN A 1041 4.57 25.53 -20.28
N LEU A 1042 5.72 26.13 -20.60
CA LEU A 1042 6.98 25.40 -20.80
C LEU A 1042 7.40 24.66 -19.51
N ARG A 1043 7.32 25.32 -18.36
CA ARG A 1043 7.64 24.71 -17.05
C ARG A 1043 6.69 23.56 -16.73
N TRP A 1044 5.40 23.70 -17.05
CA TRP A 1044 4.44 22.60 -16.91
C TRP A 1044 4.74 21.44 -17.86
N CYS A 1045 5.08 21.69 -19.14
CA CYS A 1045 5.47 20.64 -20.08
C CYS A 1045 6.69 19.86 -19.57
N LEU A 1046 7.71 20.57 -19.08
CA LEU A 1046 8.92 19.96 -18.55
C LEU A 1046 8.67 19.21 -17.23
N ALA A 1047 7.80 19.72 -16.36
CA ALA A 1047 7.43 19.07 -15.10
C ALA A 1047 6.62 17.78 -15.30
N VAL A 1048 5.81 17.71 -16.37
CA VAL A 1048 5.00 16.54 -16.75
C VAL A 1048 5.83 15.53 -17.58
N GLY A 1049 7.04 15.90 -18.01
CA GLY A 1049 7.97 15.01 -18.71
C GLY A 1049 7.83 15.01 -20.23
N THR A 1050 7.23 16.03 -20.83
CA THR A 1050 7.18 16.17 -22.29
C THR A 1050 8.60 16.31 -22.84
N ALA A 1051 8.96 15.45 -23.80
CA ALA A 1051 10.30 15.45 -24.38
C ALA A 1051 10.66 16.83 -25.00
N PRO A 1052 11.82 17.45 -24.65
CA PRO A 1052 12.24 18.76 -25.16
C PRO A 1052 12.22 18.89 -26.69
N VAL A 1053 12.54 17.79 -27.40
CA VAL A 1053 12.53 17.73 -28.88
C VAL A 1053 11.12 17.96 -29.45
N LEU A 1054 10.08 17.49 -28.78
CA LEU A 1054 8.68 17.67 -29.23
C LEU A 1054 8.23 19.12 -29.05
N ILE A 1055 8.66 19.77 -27.95
CA ILE A 1055 8.41 21.19 -27.69
C ILE A 1055 9.11 22.05 -28.75
N ASN A 1056 10.39 21.76 -29.04
CA ASN A 1056 11.11 22.44 -30.12
C ASN A 1056 10.50 22.20 -31.50
N SER A 1057 9.99 20.99 -31.76
CA SER A 1057 9.30 20.66 -33.02
C SER A 1057 8.01 21.47 -33.21
N ALA A 1058 7.28 21.71 -32.12
CA ALA A 1058 6.09 22.56 -32.12
C ALA A 1058 6.44 24.04 -32.34
N LEU A 1059 7.48 24.56 -31.67
CA LEU A 1059 8.03 25.91 -31.91
C LEU A 1059 8.45 26.08 -33.37
N ALA A 1060 9.14 25.08 -33.93
CA ALA A 1060 9.55 25.06 -35.34
C ALA A 1060 8.35 25.04 -36.29
N GLY A 1061 7.31 24.29 -35.98
CA GLY A 1061 6.06 24.26 -36.74
C GLY A 1061 5.37 25.63 -36.77
N ALA A 1062 5.27 26.29 -35.62
CA ALA A 1062 4.63 27.59 -35.49
C ALA A 1062 5.41 28.69 -36.25
N VAL A 1063 6.74 28.76 -36.07
CA VAL A 1063 7.59 29.76 -36.75
C VAL A 1063 7.62 29.53 -38.27
N ARG A 1064 7.68 28.28 -38.75
CA ARG A 1064 7.55 27.99 -40.20
C ARG A 1064 6.18 28.39 -40.74
N GLY A 1065 5.12 28.16 -39.97
CA GLY A 1065 3.76 28.59 -40.33
C GLY A 1065 3.68 30.11 -40.52
N LEU A 1066 4.29 30.89 -39.61
CA LEU A 1066 4.41 32.35 -39.77
C LEU A 1066 5.20 32.73 -41.02
N ALA A 1067 6.33 32.07 -41.28
CA ALA A 1067 7.17 32.37 -42.44
C ALA A 1067 6.44 32.17 -43.78
N VAL A 1068 5.58 31.15 -43.88
CA VAL A 1068 4.77 30.90 -45.09
C VAL A 1068 3.63 31.91 -45.21
N VAL A 1069 3.02 32.32 -44.10
CA VAL A 1069 1.86 33.23 -44.10
C VAL A 1069 2.27 34.70 -44.21
N ALA A 1070 3.48 35.07 -43.76
CA ALA A 1070 4.01 36.44 -43.81
C ALA A 1070 4.53 36.85 -45.20
N GLN A 1071 4.63 35.92 -46.16
CA GLN A 1071 5.03 36.25 -47.54
C GLN A 1071 3.86 36.90 -48.31
N PRO A 1072 4.11 37.99 -49.07
CA PRO A 1072 3.07 38.59 -49.91
C PRO A 1072 2.63 37.61 -51.00
N GLN A 1073 1.37 37.16 -50.98
CA GLN A 1073 0.84 36.26 -52.01
C GLN A 1073 -0.43 36.86 -52.64
N ARG A 1074 -0.39 37.09 -53.95
CA ARG A 1074 -1.57 37.46 -54.75
C ARG A 1074 -2.31 36.19 -55.17
N GLY A 1075 -3.53 36.00 -54.67
CA GLY A 1075 -4.52 35.07 -55.25
C GLY A 1075 -4.48 33.58 -54.85
N ALA A 1076 -3.72 33.16 -53.83
CA ALA A 1076 -3.69 31.76 -53.41
C ALA A 1076 -4.90 31.38 -52.52
N ALA A 1077 -5.51 30.22 -52.77
CA ALA A 1077 -6.60 29.68 -51.97
C ALA A 1077 -6.11 29.20 -50.58
N ASP A 1078 -6.96 29.35 -49.56
CA ASP A 1078 -6.64 29.01 -48.16
C ASP A 1078 -6.20 27.55 -47.96
N ALA A 1079 -6.77 26.63 -48.75
CA ALA A 1079 -6.41 25.22 -48.72
C ALA A 1079 -4.97 24.95 -49.20
N ASP A 1080 -4.51 25.67 -50.23
CA ASP A 1080 -3.16 25.51 -50.80
C ASP A 1080 -2.10 26.11 -49.88
N LEU A 1081 -2.42 27.23 -49.24
CA LEU A 1081 -1.60 27.86 -48.21
C LEU A 1081 -1.43 26.95 -46.98
N ALA A 1082 -2.51 26.33 -46.49
CA ALA A 1082 -2.44 25.38 -45.38
C ALA A 1082 -1.58 24.15 -45.72
N LYS A 1083 -1.69 23.64 -46.95
CA LYS A 1083 -0.88 22.52 -47.45
C LYS A 1083 0.61 22.88 -47.54
N ARG A 1084 0.95 24.07 -48.05
CA ARG A 1084 2.33 24.58 -48.10
C ARG A 1084 2.94 24.79 -46.72
N ALA A 1085 2.14 25.32 -45.78
CA ALA A 1085 2.55 25.50 -44.38
C ALA A 1085 2.55 24.19 -43.56
N LYS A 1086 2.09 23.05 -44.13
CA LYS A 1086 1.92 21.76 -43.44
C LYS A 1086 1.08 21.88 -42.15
N ILE A 1087 0.00 22.66 -42.19
CA ILE A 1087 -0.90 22.90 -41.06
C ILE A 1087 -2.35 22.55 -41.42
N PRO A 1088 -3.20 22.20 -40.45
CA PRO A 1088 -4.64 22.04 -40.68
C PRO A 1088 -5.31 23.34 -41.17
N PRO A 1089 -6.29 23.28 -42.09
CA PRO A 1089 -6.94 24.47 -42.66
C PRO A 1089 -7.55 25.43 -41.62
N TRP A 1090 -8.09 24.90 -40.52
CA TRP A 1090 -8.67 25.72 -39.44
C TRP A 1090 -7.63 26.60 -38.72
N LYS A 1091 -6.35 26.20 -38.68
CA LYS A 1091 -5.27 26.92 -37.99
C LYS A 1091 -4.72 28.11 -38.80
N LEU A 1092 -5.07 28.20 -40.09
CA LEU A 1092 -4.62 29.28 -40.99
C LEU A 1092 -5.15 30.66 -40.55
N LYS A 1093 -6.38 30.74 -40.06
CA LYS A 1093 -7.00 31.98 -39.58
C LYS A 1093 -6.22 32.56 -38.38
N THR A 1094 -5.85 31.69 -37.44
CA THR A 1094 -5.07 32.04 -36.26
C THR A 1094 -3.66 32.50 -36.63
N LEU A 1095 -2.97 31.79 -37.53
CA LEU A 1095 -1.62 32.18 -37.99
C LEU A 1095 -1.60 33.48 -38.77
N ARG A 1096 -2.63 33.77 -39.59
CA ARG A 1096 -2.77 35.08 -40.26
C ARG A 1096 -2.92 36.22 -39.26
N GLN A 1097 -3.64 36.00 -38.17
CA GLN A 1097 -3.77 36.99 -37.10
C GLN A 1097 -2.45 37.18 -36.35
N GLN A 1098 -1.74 36.08 -36.04
CA GLN A 1098 -0.45 36.11 -35.37
C GLN A 1098 0.62 36.81 -36.24
N ALA A 1099 0.68 36.52 -37.54
CA ALA A 1099 1.64 37.07 -38.50
C ALA A 1099 1.60 38.61 -38.63
N ARG A 1100 0.48 39.26 -38.33
CA ARG A 1100 0.37 40.74 -38.37
C ARG A 1100 1.32 41.45 -37.40
N GLY A 1101 1.78 40.77 -36.35
CA GLY A 1101 2.73 41.33 -35.38
C GLY A 1101 4.20 41.00 -35.64
N TRP A 1102 4.52 40.43 -36.80
CA TRP A 1102 5.86 39.91 -37.12
C TRP A 1102 6.47 40.63 -38.33
N SER A 1103 7.69 41.12 -38.19
CA SER A 1103 8.50 41.65 -39.29
C SER A 1103 9.25 40.51 -40.01
N PRO A 1104 9.62 40.64 -41.30
CA PRO A 1104 10.42 39.64 -42.00
C PRO A 1104 11.73 39.31 -41.29
N GLN A 1105 12.38 40.33 -40.70
CA GLN A 1105 13.60 40.17 -39.91
C GLN A 1105 13.34 39.41 -38.60
N GLY A 1106 12.23 39.70 -37.92
CA GLY A 1106 11.80 38.98 -36.72
C GLY A 1106 11.54 37.50 -36.98
N VAL A 1107 10.90 37.16 -38.09
CA VAL A 1107 10.67 35.76 -38.50
C VAL A 1107 12.00 35.05 -38.80
N ALA A 1108 12.91 35.69 -39.54
CA ALA A 1108 14.23 35.13 -39.83
C ALA A 1108 15.03 34.85 -38.56
N ARG A 1109 14.99 35.78 -37.59
CA ARG A 1109 15.62 35.59 -36.28
C ARG A 1109 15.00 34.43 -35.50
N ALA A 1110 13.67 34.33 -35.45
CA ALA A 1110 13.00 33.21 -34.78
C ALA A 1110 13.33 31.85 -35.43
N MET A 1111 13.50 31.81 -36.76
CA MET A 1111 13.95 30.59 -37.45
C MET A 1111 15.37 30.19 -37.05
N ALA A 1112 16.29 31.16 -36.93
CA ALA A 1112 17.66 30.89 -36.48
C ALA A 1112 17.68 30.37 -35.03
N VAL A 1113 16.88 30.96 -34.14
CA VAL A 1113 16.76 30.55 -32.73
C VAL A 1113 16.27 29.10 -32.61
N VAL A 1114 15.24 28.72 -33.36
CA VAL A 1114 14.72 27.34 -33.36
C VAL A 1114 15.77 26.34 -33.88
N ALA A 1115 16.53 26.72 -34.92
CA ALA A 1115 17.58 25.88 -35.49
C ALA A 1115 18.76 25.69 -34.51
N GLU A 1116 19.21 26.74 -33.84
CA GLU A 1116 20.23 26.67 -32.80
C GLU A 1116 19.75 25.83 -31.61
N THR A 1117 18.49 26.02 -31.21
CA THR A 1117 17.87 25.26 -30.12
C THR A 1117 17.75 23.77 -30.46
N ASP A 1118 17.47 23.42 -31.72
CA ASP A 1118 17.47 22.03 -32.17
C ASP A 1118 18.85 21.37 -32.02
N ALA A 1119 19.93 22.09 -32.36
CA ALA A 1119 21.29 21.61 -32.15
C ALA A 1119 21.63 21.46 -30.66
N LEU A 1120 21.26 22.44 -29.83
CA LEU A 1120 21.50 22.41 -28.38
C LEU A 1120 20.77 21.24 -27.70
N ILE A 1121 19.52 20.97 -28.07
CA ILE A 1121 18.73 19.87 -27.51
C ILE A 1121 19.24 18.50 -27.99
N LYS A 1122 19.77 18.42 -29.22
CA LYS A 1122 20.29 17.16 -29.81
C LYS A 1122 21.75 16.84 -29.44
N GLY A 1123 22.33 17.58 -28.48
CA GLY A 1123 23.61 17.22 -27.87
C GLY A 1123 24.70 18.30 -27.92
N ALA A 1124 24.44 19.48 -28.51
CA ALA A 1124 25.38 20.60 -28.45
C ALA A 1124 25.27 21.42 -27.14
N GLY A 1125 24.20 21.25 -26.35
CA GLY A 1125 23.96 21.97 -25.10
C GLY A 1125 24.09 21.09 -23.85
N ARG A 1126 24.44 21.71 -22.71
CA ARG A 1126 24.50 21.04 -21.39
C ARG A 1126 23.13 20.86 -20.71
N ASP A 1127 22.15 21.69 -21.07
CA ASP A 1127 20.79 21.68 -20.49
C ASP A 1127 19.72 22.01 -21.56
N PRO A 1128 18.93 21.00 -22.00
CA PRO A 1128 17.84 21.17 -22.96
C PRO A 1128 16.69 22.05 -22.46
N ALA A 1129 16.44 22.09 -21.14
CA ALA A 1129 15.37 22.91 -20.57
C ALA A 1129 15.74 24.39 -20.63
N TYR A 1130 16.99 24.72 -20.29
CA TYR A 1130 17.52 26.07 -20.44
C TYR A 1130 17.54 26.53 -21.91
N ALA A 1131 17.93 25.65 -22.83
CA ALA A 1131 17.89 25.96 -24.27
C ALA A 1131 16.48 26.31 -24.75
N LEU A 1132 15.45 25.59 -24.29
CA LEU A 1132 14.04 25.89 -24.59
C LEU A 1132 13.55 27.18 -23.93
N GLU A 1133 13.92 27.45 -22.67
CA GLU A 1133 13.56 28.71 -22.01
C GLU A 1133 14.14 29.90 -22.77
N ARG A 1134 15.42 29.80 -23.18
CA ARG A 1134 16.09 30.80 -24.01
C ARG A 1134 15.38 30.98 -25.36
N ALA A 1135 15.02 29.88 -26.02
CA ALA A 1135 14.31 29.91 -27.29
C ALA A 1135 12.96 30.62 -27.19
N VAL A 1136 12.17 30.32 -26.15
CA VAL A 1136 10.86 30.95 -25.92
C VAL A 1136 11.01 32.45 -25.66
N ILE A 1137 12.00 32.87 -24.87
CA ILE A 1137 12.30 34.29 -24.62
C ILE A 1137 12.68 35.00 -25.92
N GLU A 1138 13.61 34.42 -26.68
CA GLU A 1138 14.12 35.05 -27.90
C GLU A 1138 13.05 35.13 -29.00
N ILE A 1139 12.25 34.07 -29.20
CA ILE A 1139 11.13 34.05 -30.15
C ILE A 1139 10.07 35.09 -29.76
N ALA A 1140 9.66 35.13 -28.48
CA ALA A 1140 8.69 36.13 -28.01
C ALA A 1140 9.21 37.57 -28.18
N SER A 1141 10.52 37.79 -27.99
CA SER A 1141 11.17 39.10 -28.14
C SER A 1141 11.40 39.54 -29.59
N ALA A 1142 11.37 38.61 -30.54
CA ALA A 1142 11.52 38.88 -31.97
C ALA A 1142 10.22 39.42 -32.59
N ARG A 1143 9.09 39.29 -31.90
CA ARG A 1143 7.81 39.91 -32.25
C ARG A 1143 7.85 41.41 -31.98
N GLY A 1144 7.48 42.24 -32.96
CA GLY A 1144 7.34 43.69 -32.78
C GLY A 1144 8.63 44.54 -32.85
N ARG A 1145 9.80 43.96 -33.14
CA ARG A 1145 10.97 44.75 -33.52
C ARG A 1145 10.95 44.99 -35.03
N ASN A 1146 10.77 46.26 -35.42
CA ASN A 1146 11.14 46.72 -36.76
C ASN A 1146 12.66 46.78 -36.88
#